data_AF-A0A966SJ22-F1
#
_entry.id   AF-A0A966SJ22-F1
#
_cell.length_a   1.000
_cell.length_b   1.000
_cell.length_c   1.000
_cell.angle_alpha   90.00
_cell.angle_beta   90.00
_cell.angle_gamma   90.00
#
_symmetry.space_group_name_H-M   'P 1'
#
loop_
_entity.id
_entity.type
_entity.pdbx_description
1 polymer ?
#
loop_
_entity_poly.entity_id
_entity_poly.type
_entity_poly.pdbx_seq_one_letter_code
_entity_poly.pdbx_strand_id
1 'polypeptide(L)'
;MNWTRLPASVAALPALFLAISASAQEQIDKADARAKGSATLTKLSVRMRVVRSVPEPELVRVSWRRGGEGLGGTVTRGPFLAADSESNIRRGEWSGWLPLGTMCANTRGWDFPTIVVEAASPAAKSKAKAQPAPLESVDVEFEFAEGGKVFHRFVEPSPKGATVGIAFPGAALGSKVTPEFTAQLNGLSTHARLRRERLEKHFADPAPMPKQFALVGHLGGYGQFGTTGLGGPAGYGVRHCNPAILADECRTLRMLGVNSFVGSLRLADAAGFGADFRQVYWGGPGSGSPINLLQKGGKLPEDGCPFDPALVPLMQESAVKAIAEHKAVGAQESWALWVDEIGVFAKEHIARCDRCAEKFRDYLRTQKLSPADFGKFGWDEVKPFDLWGAPAEVAPGAKGKARKATPPAPPETAADSLRSYYTARFMTHATAQVFPARAQQFKAAGISLYAMQGPTPSWSGSSLDWHEFYDHDANTAFVWETSNRDPRAWQWESYLADTGRGIAARHQMPMGCLVKPHRGAPEQRMLSVVTRGVRVIEWYTYGPDYSKGDSFSQSPELLERVAGAARFLGRAEDWLFGARPLVEAEVALVTPRASEIWGRSGGLNGAAFENAKWVYLALAHAHIPVDILSEQQLAEGKLGRYKAVYIPGPHLRRDAAAQVKEWVRAGGSLWTDALGLSRDEANQPATAFADVLGLGERKLETWGTVEPYRATDFKPLAETNSPAGAALTWEGATFPAGIGREPLTP
;
A
#
# COMPACT_ATOMS: atom_id res chain seq x y z
N MET A 1 20.16 23.92 39.77
CA MET A 1 19.39 22.92 40.52
C MET A 1 19.81 21.54 40.03
N ASN A 2 20.56 20.83 40.86
CA ASN A 2 21.05 19.48 40.63
C ASN A 2 19.91 18.46 40.74
N TRP A 3 19.84 17.52 39.80
CA TRP A 3 19.14 16.25 40.00
C TRP A 3 20.11 15.10 39.72
N THR A 4 20.70 14.60 40.80
CA THR A 4 21.52 13.40 40.88
C THR A 4 20.66 12.18 41.20
N ARG A 5 20.91 11.08 40.46
CA ARG A 5 20.95 9.67 40.87
C ARG A 5 19.78 9.07 41.68
N LEU A 6 19.16 8.04 41.11
CA LEU A 6 18.55 6.91 41.83
C LEU A 6 19.16 5.58 41.32
N PRO A 7 19.35 4.57 42.19
CA PRO A 7 20.25 3.44 41.95
C PRO A 7 19.59 2.24 41.26
N ALA A 8 20.43 1.43 40.64
CA ALA A 8 20.14 0.12 40.08
C ALA A 8 20.13 -0.97 41.17
N SER A 9 19.06 -1.75 41.27
CA SER A 9 19.08 -3.12 41.79
C SER A 9 17.69 -3.79 41.75
N VAL A 10 17.40 -4.58 40.72
CA VAL A 10 16.66 -5.85 40.88
C VAL A 10 17.23 -6.85 39.88
N ALA A 11 17.87 -7.89 40.42
CA ALA A 11 18.37 -9.04 39.70
C ALA A 11 17.25 -10.09 39.51
N ALA A 12 17.29 -10.73 38.34
CA ALA A 12 16.99 -12.14 38.07
C ALA A 12 15.59 -12.70 38.39
N LEU A 13 14.83 -12.94 37.32
CA LEU A 13 13.88 -14.05 37.18
C LEU A 13 13.97 -14.57 35.73
N PRO A 14 14.67 -15.70 35.47
CA PRO A 14 14.68 -16.31 34.15
C PRO A 14 13.53 -17.31 34.00
N ALA A 15 13.15 -17.52 32.74
CA ALA A 15 12.40 -18.67 32.22
C ALA A 15 10.89 -18.76 32.50
N LEU A 16 10.09 -18.24 31.55
CA LEU A 16 9.09 -19.07 30.84
C LEU A 16 8.58 -18.34 29.58
N PHE A 17 9.38 -18.31 28.51
CA PHE A 17 8.88 -17.98 27.17
C PHE A 17 9.50 -18.98 26.19
N LEU A 18 8.81 -20.11 26.04
CA LEU A 18 9.08 -21.08 25.00
C LEU A 18 7.78 -21.35 24.25
N ALA A 19 7.92 -21.39 22.93
CA ALA A 19 6.94 -21.74 21.90
C ALA A 19 5.96 -20.65 21.46
N ILE A 20 6.43 -19.71 20.64
CA ILE A 20 5.74 -19.39 19.37
C ILE A 20 6.83 -19.20 18.30
N SER A 21 7.17 -20.27 17.60
CA SER A 21 7.86 -20.20 16.32
C SER A 21 6.84 -20.32 15.19
N ALA A 22 7.08 -19.53 14.15
CA ALA A 22 6.54 -19.62 12.79
C ALA A 22 5.03 -19.39 12.60
N SER A 23 4.65 -18.12 12.42
CA SER A 23 3.71 -17.78 11.34
C SER A 23 4.24 -16.56 10.58
N ALA A 24 4.24 -16.68 9.26
CA ALA A 24 4.64 -15.62 8.35
C ALA A 24 3.50 -14.59 8.21
N GLN A 25 3.88 -13.32 8.07
CA GLN A 25 3.21 -12.41 7.14
C GLN A 25 1.71 -12.16 7.37
N GLU A 26 1.24 -11.94 8.60
CA GLU A 26 -0.14 -11.49 8.80
C GLU A 26 -0.20 -10.08 9.38
N GLN A 27 -1.03 -9.25 8.74
CA GLN A 27 -1.55 -8.01 9.29
C GLN A 27 -2.02 -8.31 10.72
N ILE A 28 -1.55 -7.51 11.69
CA ILE A 28 -1.73 -7.77 13.14
C ILE A 28 -3.19 -8.11 13.46
N ASP A 29 -4.14 -7.49 12.75
CA ASP A 29 -5.59 -7.72 12.95
C ASP A 29 -6.20 -8.87 12.11
N LYS A 30 -5.57 -9.31 11.01
CA LYS A 30 -6.11 -10.39 10.16
C LYS A 30 -5.83 -11.78 10.70
N ALA A 31 -4.74 -11.97 11.44
CA ALA A 31 -4.39 -13.24 12.06
C ALA A 31 -5.48 -13.70 13.04
N ASP A 32 -5.95 -12.79 13.89
CA ASP A 32 -7.05 -13.06 14.81
C ASP A 32 -8.39 -13.22 14.09
N ALA A 33 -8.67 -12.42 13.05
CA ALA A 33 -9.92 -12.51 12.30
C ALA A 33 -10.08 -13.85 11.55
N ARG A 34 -9.00 -14.48 11.10
CA ARG A 34 -9.01 -15.79 10.40
C ARG A 34 -8.93 -16.99 11.32
N ALA A 35 -8.66 -16.80 12.60
CA ALA A 35 -8.63 -17.88 13.57
C ALA A 35 -9.98 -18.63 13.59
N LYS A 36 -9.92 -19.93 13.85
CA LYS A 36 -11.09 -20.80 13.88
C LYS A 36 -12.13 -20.25 14.85
N GLY A 37 -13.36 -20.10 14.37
CA GLY A 37 -14.52 -19.67 15.16
C GLY A 37 -15.07 -20.78 16.06
N SER A 38 -16.24 -20.54 16.63
CA SER A 38 -16.85 -21.44 17.59
C SER A 38 -17.59 -22.63 16.97
N ALA A 39 -17.45 -23.80 17.61
CA ALA A 39 -18.26 -24.98 17.29
C ALA A 39 -19.76 -24.76 17.47
N THR A 40 -20.17 -23.77 18.29
CA THR A 40 -21.58 -23.42 18.52
C THR A 40 -22.29 -22.96 17.24
N LEU A 41 -21.56 -22.45 16.25
CA LEU A 41 -22.14 -22.02 14.97
C LEU A 41 -22.94 -23.14 14.28
N THR A 42 -22.56 -24.41 14.47
CA THR A 42 -23.28 -25.56 13.87
C THR A 42 -24.66 -25.80 14.48
N LYS A 43 -24.92 -25.25 15.67
CA LYS A 43 -26.20 -25.31 16.38
C LYS A 43 -27.11 -24.13 16.07
N LEU A 44 -26.59 -23.12 15.36
CA LEU A 44 -27.34 -21.91 15.04
C LEU A 44 -28.05 -22.05 13.71
N SER A 45 -29.25 -21.50 13.65
CA SER A 45 -30.08 -21.45 12.45
C SER A 45 -30.72 -20.08 12.31
N VAL A 46 -31.00 -19.69 11.07
CA VAL A 46 -31.66 -18.44 10.72
C VAL A 46 -32.80 -18.72 9.76
N ARG A 47 -33.90 -17.99 9.91
CA ARG A 47 -34.95 -17.87 8.90
C ARG A 47 -35.30 -16.41 8.68
N MET A 48 -35.94 -16.12 7.57
CA MET A 48 -36.31 -14.76 7.20
C MET A 48 -37.71 -14.69 6.62
N ARG A 49 -38.29 -13.49 6.60
CA ARG A 49 -39.46 -13.16 5.79
C ARG A 49 -39.39 -11.74 5.25
N VAL A 50 -39.91 -11.55 4.05
CA VAL A 50 -40.05 -10.22 3.45
C VAL A 50 -41.36 -9.62 3.96
N VAL A 51 -41.28 -8.65 4.85
CA VAL A 51 -42.47 -8.02 5.47
C VAL A 51 -42.99 -6.84 4.66
N ARG A 52 -42.12 -6.21 3.86
CA ARG A 52 -42.44 -5.10 2.96
C ARG A 52 -41.65 -5.18 1.66
N SER A 53 -42.24 -4.77 0.55
CA SER A 53 -41.58 -4.49 -0.72
C SER A 53 -42.46 -3.62 -1.61
N VAL A 54 -41.88 -2.91 -2.57
CA VAL A 54 -42.60 -2.18 -3.62
C VAL A 54 -42.01 -2.56 -4.99
N PRO A 55 -42.81 -3.09 -5.94
CA PRO A 55 -44.19 -3.54 -5.79
C PRO A 55 -44.35 -4.64 -4.73
N GLU A 56 -45.59 -5.01 -4.41
CA GLU A 56 -45.92 -6.09 -3.45
C GLU A 56 -46.20 -7.42 -4.19
N PRO A 57 -45.19 -8.14 -4.70
CA PRO A 57 -45.44 -9.43 -5.33
C PRO A 57 -45.99 -10.42 -4.31
N GLU A 58 -46.82 -11.35 -4.78
CA GLU A 58 -47.29 -12.46 -3.94
C GLU A 58 -46.14 -13.39 -3.55
N LEU A 59 -45.23 -13.66 -4.50
CA LEU A 59 -44.09 -14.54 -4.34
C LEU A 59 -42.78 -13.77 -4.48
N VAL A 60 -41.81 -14.09 -3.64
CA VAL A 60 -40.43 -13.58 -3.70
C VAL A 60 -39.43 -14.72 -3.80
N ARG A 61 -38.30 -14.46 -4.45
CA ARG A 61 -37.11 -15.30 -4.38
C ARG A 61 -36.07 -14.56 -3.56
N VAL A 62 -35.44 -15.27 -2.63
CA VAL A 62 -34.45 -14.68 -1.74
C VAL A 62 -33.16 -15.47 -1.86
N SER A 63 -32.09 -14.77 -2.21
CA SER A 63 -30.74 -15.34 -2.27
C SER A 63 -29.83 -14.64 -1.28
N TRP A 64 -28.82 -15.35 -0.80
CA TRP A 64 -27.76 -14.80 0.01
C TRP A 64 -26.40 -15.05 -0.64
N ARG A 65 -25.46 -14.16 -0.36
CA ARG A 65 -24.04 -14.32 -0.69
C ARG A 65 -23.16 -13.90 0.49
N ARG A 66 -21.97 -14.50 0.56
CA ARG A 66 -20.88 -14.11 1.46
C ARG A 66 -19.59 -13.97 0.65
N GLY A 67 -18.80 -12.95 0.98
CA GLY A 67 -17.54 -12.64 0.31
C GLY A 67 -17.75 -11.94 -1.03
N GLY A 68 -16.67 -11.80 -1.80
CA GLY A 68 -16.70 -11.13 -3.11
C GLY A 68 -16.16 -9.71 -3.08
N GLU A 69 -16.55 -8.88 -4.05
CA GLU A 69 -15.91 -7.57 -4.31
C GLU A 69 -15.67 -6.76 -3.02
N GLY A 70 -14.41 -6.33 -2.84
CA GLY A 70 -13.93 -5.64 -1.64
C GLY A 70 -13.59 -6.53 -0.45
N LEU A 71 -14.39 -7.57 -0.16
CA LEU A 71 -14.14 -8.51 0.97
C LEU A 71 -13.14 -9.62 0.63
N GLY A 72 -12.96 -9.91 -0.66
CA GLY A 72 -12.12 -11.01 -1.13
C GLY A 72 -12.69 -12.40 -0.77
N GLY A 73 -11.82 -13.41 -0.84
CA GLY A 73 -12.15 -14.79 -0.48
C GLY A 73 -13.06 -15.52 -1.47
N THR A 74 -13.34 -16.79 -1.18
CA THR A 74 -14.25 -17.63 -1.97
C THR A 74 -15.69 -17.15 -1.78
N VAL A 75 -16.34 -16.74 -2.86
CA VAL A 75 -17.76 -16.36 -2.85
C VAL A 75 -18.61 -17.60 -2.62
N THR A 76 -19.36 -17.61 -1.53
CA THR A 76 -20.38 -18.63 -1.25
C THR A 76 -21.76 -18.03 -1.35
N ARG A 77 -22.73 -18.78 -1.86
CA ARG A 77 -24.10 -18.32 -2.09
C ARG A 77 -25.09 -19.46 -1.94
N GLY A 78 -26.32 -19.12 -1.64
CA GLY A 78 -27.43 -20.05 -1.56
C GLY A 78 -28.79 -19.34 -1.55
N PRO A 79 -29.89 -20.07 -1.72
CA PRO A 79 -31.22 -19.54 -1.53
C PRO A 79 -31.67 -19.63 -0.06
N PHE A 80 -32.63 -18.80 0.31
CA PHE A 80 -33.60 -19.18 1.33
C PHE A 80 -34.74 -19.94 0.65
N LEU A 81 -35.21 -21.03 1.25
CA LEU A 81 -36.29 -21.86 0.73
C LEU A 81 -37.52 -21.73 1.63
N ALA A 82 -38.71 -21.94 1.09
CA ALA A 82 -39.93 -22.10 1.87
C ALA A 82 -39.87 -23.37 2.73
N ALA A 83 -40.81 -23.53 3.67
CA ALA A 83 -40.82 -24.67 4.60
C ALA A 83 -40.98 -26.04 3.91
N ASP A 84 -41.58 -26.05 2.73
CA ASP A 84 -41.74 -27.18 1.81
C ASP A 84 -40.53 -27.36 0.85
N SER A 85 -39.46 -26.61 1.06
CA SER A 85 -38.25 -26.59 0.24
C SER A 85 -38.41 -25.97 -1.16
N GLU A 86 -39.49 -25.25 -1.43
CA GLU A 86 -39.62 -24.48 -2.68
C GLU A 86 -38.77 -23.20 -2.69
N SER A 87 -38.34 -22.78 -3.90
CA SER A 87 -37.49 -21.59 -4.09
C SER A 87 -38.24 -20.24 -4.02
N ASN A 88 -39.56 -20.28 -4.18
CA ASN A 88 -40.43 -19.12 -4.09
C ASN A 88 -41.06 -19.11 -2.70
N ILE A 89 -40.96 -17.98 -2.00
CA ILE A 89 -41.53 -17.80 -0.67
C ILE A 89 -42.67 -16.81 -0.82
N ARG A 90 -43.83 -17.11 -0.23
CA ARG A 90 -44.94 -16.13 -0.20
C ARG A 90 -44.54 -14.94 0.68
N ARG A 91 -44.74 -13.73 0.18
CA ARG A 91 -44.41 -12.50 0.92
C ARG A 91 -45.14 -12.50 2.27
N GLY A 92 -44.44 -12.15 3.35
CA GLY A 92 -44.95 -12.19 4.73
C GLY A 92 -44.83 -13.55 5.44
N GLU A 93 -44.58 -14.64 4.71
CA GLU A 93 -44.35 -15.97 5.30
C GLU A 93 -42.87 -16.22 5.62
N TRP A 94 -42.63 -17.04 6.64
CA TRP A 94 -41.29 -17.44 7.05
C TRP A 94 -40.69 -18.45 6.08
N SER A 95 -39.42 -18.26 5.74
CA SER A 95 -38.60 -19.31 5.13
C SER A 95 -38.48 -20.53 6.07
N GLY A 96 -38.07 -21.66 5.51
CA GLY A 96 -37.49 -22.75 6.28
C GLY A 96 -36.25 -22.29 7.04
N TRP A 97 -35.86 -23.06 8.07
CA TRP A 97 -34.64 -22.80 8.84
C TRP A 97 -33.40 -23.13 8.01
N LEU A 98 -32.50 -22.16 7.85
CA LEU A 98 -31.20 -22.30 7.22
C LEU A 98 -30.12 -22.46 8.31
N PRO A 99 -29.29 -23.52 8.30
CA PRO A 99 -28.17 -23.62 9.23
C PRO A 99 -27.20 -22.46 9.02
N LEU A 100 -26.91 -21.69 10.08
CA LEU A 100 -26.18 -20.43 9.97
C LEU A 100 -24.75 -20.63 9.46
N GLY A 101 -24.11 -21.76 9.78
CA GLY A 101 -22.78 -22.11 9.28
C GLY A 101 -22.69 -22.35 7.76
N THR A 102 -23.82 -22.43 7.04
CA THR A 102 -23.83 -22.43 5.57
C THR A 102 -23.62 -21.02 5.01
N MET A 103 -24.14 -20.01 5.72
CA MET A 103 -24.14 -18.61 5.30
C MET A 103 -22.95 -17.83 5.88
N CYS A 104 -22.58 -18.10 7.13
CA CYS A 104 -21.50 -17.42 7.85
C CYS A 104 -20.21 -18.25 7.92
N ALA A 105 -19.06 -17.60 7.92
CA ALA A 105 -17.75 -18.23 8.07
C ALA A 105 -17.52 -18.61 9.54
N ASN A 106 -16.96 -19.79 9.77
CA ASN A 106 -16.56 -20.21 11.11
C ASN A 106 -15.20 -19.62 11.48
N THR A 107 -15.14 -18.29 11.56
CA THR A 107 -13.95 -17.51 11.87
C THR A 107 -14.24 -16.57 13.03
N ARG A 108 -13.19 -16.08 13.72
CA ARG A 108 -13.37 -15.06 14.78
C ARG A 108 -13.63 -13.66 14.24
N GLY A 109 -13.40 -13.39 12.95
CA GLY A 109 -13.70 -12.10 12.33
C GLY A 109 -15.21 -11.81 12.20
N TRP A 110 -15.52 -10.58 11.80
CA TRP A 110 -16.86 -10.21 11.34
C TRP A 110 -17.17 -10.87 10.00
N ASP A 111 -18.42 -11.25 9.80
CA ASP A 111 -18.92 -11.72 8.52
C ASP A 111 -20.17 -10.97 8.09
N PHE A 112 -20.32 -10.75 6.79
CA PHE A 112 -21.34 -9.87 6.22
C PHE A 112 -22.18 -10.54 5.13
N PRO A 113 -23.02 -11.53 5.47
CA PRO A 113 -23.97 -12.09 4.52
C PRO A 113 -24.85 -10.99 3.92
N THR A 114 -24.94 -10.98 2.59
CA THR A 114 -25.77 -10.06 1.82
C THR A 114 -26.96 -10.81 1.28
N ILE A 115 -28.16 -10.30 1.53
CA ILE A 115 -29.43 -10.90 1.13
C ILE A 115 -30.03 -10.04 0.04
N VAL A 116 -30.39 -10.67 -1.09
CA VAL A 116 -31.01 -10.02 -2.25
C VAL A 116 -32.39 -10.63 -2.45
N VAL A 117 -33.40 -9.77 -2.50
CA VAL A 117 -34.80 -10.13 -2.73
C VAL A 117 -35.18 -9.81 -4.18
N GLU A 118 -35.83 -10.75 -4.85
CA GLU A 118 -36.32 -10.60 -6.22
C GLU A 118 -37.81 -10.95 -6.26
N ALA A 119 -38.58 -10.24 -7.10
CA ALA A 119 -39.97 -10.64 -7.37
C ALA A 119 -39.98 -11.97 -8.13
N ALA A 120 -40.79 -12.92 -7.69
CA ALA A 120 -40.98 -14.20 -8.37
C ALA A 120 -42.32 -14.22 -9.13
N SER A 121 -42.32 -14.84 -10.31
CA SER A 121 -43.55 -15.13 -11.06
C SER A 121 -43.94 -16.61 -10.89
N PRO A 122 -45.23 -16.94 -10.77
CA PRO A 122 -45.71 -18.33 -10.74
C PRO A 122 -45.36 -19.15 -11.99
N ALA A 123 -45.01 -18.50 -13.12
CA ALA A 123 -44.81 -19.15 -14.40
C ALA A 123 -43.42 -18.85 -15.02
N ALA A 124 -42.42 -19.68 -14.70
CA ALA A 124 -41.17 -19.71 -15.47
C ALA A 124 -40.74 -21.15 -15.77
N LYS A 125 -41.47 -21.82 -16.68
CA LYS A 125 -41.03 -23.07 -17.35
C LYS A 125 -40.21 -22.81 -18.62
N SER A 126 -39.82 -21.56 -18.93
CA SER A 126 -39.05 -21.23 -20.14
C SER A 126 -37.60 -20.84 -19.82
N LYS A 127 -36.66 -21.30 -20.64
CA LYS A 127 -35.22 -20.97 -20.59
C LYS A 127 -34.90 -19.51 -20.99
N ALA A 128 -35.89 -18.61 -21.08
CA ALA A 128 -35.65 -17.19 -21.32
C ALA A 128 -35.34 -16.48 -19.99
N LYS A 129 -34.15 -15.87 -19.90
CA LYS A 129 -33.72 -14.99 -18.80
C LYS A 129 -34.56 -13.70 -18.79
N ALA A 130 -35.83 -13.75 -18.40
CA ALA A 130 -36.55 -12.55 -18.03
C ALA A 130 -35.94 -12.02 -16.73
N GLN A 131 -35.46 -10.76 -16.73
CA GLN A 131 -35.02 -10.12 -15.49
C GLN A 131 -36.24 -9.97 -14.57
N PRO A 132 -36.16 -10.41 -13.30
CA PRO A 132 -37.24 -10.23 -12.35
C PRO A 132 -37.57 -8.74 -12.20
N ALA A 133 -38.86 -8.44 -11.95
CA ALA A 133 -39.28 -7.06 -11.72
C ALA A 133 -38.49 -6.47 -10.54
N PRO A 134 -37.92 -5.28 -10.70
CA PRO A 134 -37.10 -4.69 -9.65
C PRO A 134 -37.96 -4.36 -8.42
N LEU A 135 -37.39 -4.55 -7.23
CA LEU A 135 -38.01 -4.21 -5.95
C LEU A 135 -37.29 -3.02 -5.31
N GLU A 136 -38.07 -2.18 -4.64
CA GLU A 136 -37.66 -1.09 -3.76
C GLU A 136 -38.34 -1.21 -2.40
N SER A 137 -37.93 -0.41 -1.42
CA SER A 137 -38.56 -0.36 -0.09
C SER A 137 -38.76 -1.74 0.54
N VAL A 138 -37.73 -2.58 0.45
CA VAL A 138 -37.75 -3.95 0.96
C VAL A 138 -37.36 -3.97 2.43
N ASP A 139 -38.23 -4.54 3.28
CA ASP A 139 -37.91 -4.80 4.69
C ASP A 139 -37.88 -6.31 4.93
N VAL A 140 -36.78 -6.79 5.52
CA VAL A 140 -36.59 -8.21 5.82
C VAL A 140 -36.52 -8.41 7.32
N GLU A 141 -37.41 -9.24 7.85
CA GLU A 141 -37.34 -9.70 9.23
C GLU A 141 -36.54 -11.00 9.31
N PHE A 142 -35.59 -11.06 10.26
CA PHE A 142 -34.76 -12.23 10.53
C PHE A 142 -35.07 -12.78 11.91
N GLU A 143 -35.02 -14.10 12.05
CA GLU A 143 -35.13 -14.80 13.32
C GLU A 143 -34.02 -15.85 13.46
N PHE A 144 -33.37 -15.86 14.61
CA PHE A 144 -32.24 -16.74 14.91
C PHE A 144 -32.57 -17.67 16.07
N ALA A 145 -32.17 -18.94 15.94
CA ALA A 145 -32.38 -19.97 16.94
C ALA A 145 -31.12 -20.79 17.23
N GLU A 146 -30.95 -21.20 18.48
CA GLU A 146 -29.94 -22.16 18.94
C GLU A 146 -30.67 -23.46 19.31
N GLY A 147 -30.38 -24.55 18.60
CA GLY A 147 -31.04 -25.83 18.86
C GLY A 147 -32.58 -25.77 18.75
N GLY A 148 -33.11 -24.93 17.85
CA GLY A 148 -34.55 -24.73 17.65
C GLY A 148 -35.22 -23.72 18.57
N LYS A 149 -34.53 -23.19 19.59
CA LYS A 149 -35.07 -22.13 20.46
C LYS A 149 -34.66 -20.75 19.95
N VAL A 150 -35.65 -19.91 19.64
CA VAL A 150 -35.42 -18.53 19.19
C VAL A 150 -34.75 -17.72 20.31
N PHE A 151 -33.69 -16.99 19.96
CA PHE A 151 -32.98 -16.12 20.88
C PHE A 151 -32.85 -14.66 20.40
N HIS A 152 -33.07 -14.41 19.10
CA HIS A 152 -32.93 -13.06 18.54
C HIS A 152 -33.81 -12.84 17.31
N ARG A 153 -34.26 -11.59 17.12
CA ARG A 153 -35.08 -11.17 15.99
C ARG A 153 -34.87 -9.68 15.72
N PHE A 154 -34.79 -9.31 14.44
CA PHE A 154 -34.73 -7.91 14.01
C PHE A 154 -35.27 -7.74 12.59
N VAL A 155 -35.56 -6.50 12.21
CA VAL A 155 -35.93 -6.11 10.84
C VAL A 155 -34.82 -5.25 10.26
N GLU A 156 -34.36 -5.56 9.05
CA GLU A 156 -33.38 -4.76 8.31
C GLU A 156 -34.06 -4.10 7.10
N PRO A 157 -34.12 -2.76 7.04
CA PRO A 157 -34.79 -2.04 5.96
C PRO A 157 -33.87 -1.72 4.78
N SER A 158 -34.44 -1.69 3.58
CA SER A 158 -33.80 -1.37 2.30
C SER A 158 -34.66 -0.39 1.48
N PRO A 159 -34.76 0.89 1.90
CA PRO A 159 -35.68 1.85 1.32
C PRO A 159 -35.47 2.13 -0.18
N LYS A 160 -34.24 1.99 -0.70
CA LYS A 160 -33.89 2.33 -2.09
C LYS A 160 -33.57 1.12 -2.98
N GLY A 161 -33.92 -0.09 -2.55
CA GLY A 161 -33.67 -1.28 -3.34
C GLY A 161 -34.10 -2.56 -2.64
N ALA A 162 -33.45 -3.67 -2.99
CA ALA A 162 -33.86 -5.01 -2.58
C ALA A 162 -32.77 -5.78 -1.83
N THR A 163 -31.68 -5.10 -1.44
CA THR A 163 -30.53 -5.72 -0.78
C THR A 163 -30.42 -5.24 0.66
N VAL A 164 -30.30 -6.20 1.58
CA VAL A 164 -30.02 -6.00 3.01
C VAL A 164 -28.79 -6.81 3.41
N GLY A 165 -28.11 -6.40 4.47
CA GLY A 165 -26.96 -7.14 5.00
C GLY A 165 -27.12 -7.48 6.47
N ILE A 166 -26.49 -8.58 6.88
CA ILE A 166 -26.35 -8.99 8.28
C ILE A 166 -24.91 -8.74 8.71
N ALA A 167 -24.69 -8.31 9.95
CA ALA A 167 -23.39 -8.28 10.61
C ALA A 167 -23.32 -9.42 11.63
N PHE A 168 -22.46 -10.41 11.37
CA PHE A 168 -22.25 -11.57 12.23
C PHE A 168 -20.92 -11.44 13.02
N PRO A 169 -20.96 -11.34 14.37
CA PRO A 169 -19.77 -11.14 15.20
C PRO A 169 -19.11 -12.46 15.59
N GLY A 170 -18.22 -13.00 14.75
CA GLY A 170 -17.58 -14.30 14.99
C GLY A 170 -16.83 -14.39 16.33
N ALA A 171 -16.15 -13.31 16.75
CA ALA A 171 -15.39 -13.27 18.01
C ALA A 171 -16.26 -13.32 19.26
N ALA A 172 -17.48 -12.77 19.20
CA ALA A 172 -18.41 -12.75 20.32
C ALA A 172 -19.11 -14.11 20.53
N LEU A 173 -19.10 -14.98 19.51
CA LEU A 173 -19.67 -16.32 19.62
C LEU A 173 -18.69 -17.26 20.34
N GLY A 174 -18.91 -17.44 21.65
CA GLY A 174 -18.20 -18.40 22.49
C GLY A 174 -18.78 -19.82 22.39
N SER A 175 -18.65 -20.60 23.46
CA SER A 175 -19.19 -21.97 23.55
C SER A 175 -20.73 -22.05 23.64
N LYS A 176 -21.41 -20.91 23.74
CA LYS A 176 -22.87 -20.75 23.80
C LYS A 176 -23.27 -19.36 23.31
N VAL A 177 -24.55 -19.18 22.97
CA VAL A 177 -25.11 -17.83 22.74
C VAL A 177 -25.08 -17.04 24.05
N THR A 178 -24.55 -15.82 23.99
CA THR A 178 -24.47 -14.88 25.12
C THR A 178 -25.25 -13.60 24.81
N PRO A 179 -25.65 -12.83 25.83
CA PRO A 179 -26.27 -11.51 25.62
C PRO A 179 -25.40 -10.56 24.78
N GLU A 180 -24.07 -10.65 24.93
CA GLU A 180 -23.12 -9.86 24.13
C GLU A 180 -23.17 -10.24 22.65
N PHE A 181 -23.13 -11.53 22.33
CA PHE A 181 -23.27 -12.01 20.96
C PHE A 181 -24.61 -11.57 20.36
N THR A 182 -25.71 -11.75 21.10
CA THR A 182 -27.05 -11.33 20.66
C THR A 182 -27.13 -9.82 20.42
N ALA A 183 -26.52 -9.01 21.29
CA ALA A 183 -26.51 -7.55 21.13
C ALA A 183 -25.72 -7.08 19.91
N GLN A 184 -24.75 -7.85 19.45
CA GLN A 184 -23.91 -7.52 18.28
C GLN A 184 -24.46 -8.12 16.97
N LEU A 185 -25.13 -9.29 17.01
CA LEU A 185 -25.73 -9.93 15.84
C LEU A 185 -26.95 -9.12 15.36
N ASN A 186 -26.79 -8.27 14.35
CA ASN A 186 -27.88 -7.44 13.83
C ASN A 186 -27.76 -7.25 12.31
N GLY A 187 -28.68 -6.48 11.74
CA GLY A 187 -28.54 -5.96 10.38
C GLY A 187 -27.45 -4.88 10.28
N LEU A 188 -26.98 -4.61 9.06
CA LEU A 188 -25.93 -3.61 8.79
C LEU A 188 -26.30 -2.22 9.31
N SER A 189 -27.59 -1.85 9.31
CA SER A 189 -28.08 -0.59 9.87
C SER A 189 -27.72 -0.41 11.34
N THR A 190 -27.90 -1.44 12.15
CA THR A 190 -27.55 -1.38 13.57
C THR A 190 -26.03 -1.45 13.77
N HIS A 191 -25.31 -2.24 12.97
CA HIS A 191 -23.84 -2.30 13.02
C HIS A 191 -23.18 -0.95 12.80
N ALA A 192 -23.52 -0.26 11.70
CA ALA A 192 -22.98 1.06 11.38
C ALA A 192 -23.35 2.11 12.44
N ARG A 193 -24.61 2.07 12.91
CA ARG A 193 -25.12 2.96 13.95
C ARG A 193 -24.39 2.79 15.28
N LEU A 194 -24.18 1.55 15.73
CA LEU A 194 -23.48 1.27 16.99
C LEU A 194 -22.00 1.70 16.93
N ARG A 195 -21.34 1.54 15.78
CA ARG A 195 -19.99 2.06 15.56
C ARG A 195 -19.95 3.57 15.73
N ARG A 196 -20.86 4.29 15.06
CA ARG A 196 -20.99 5.75 15.21
C ARG A 196 -21.24 6.14 16.67
N GLU A 197 -22.26 5.56 17.31
CA GLU A 197 -22.65 5.91 18.69
C GLU A 197 -21.53 5.68 19.68
N ARG A 198 -20.76 4.60 19.53
CA ARG A 198 -19.58 4.35 20.34
C ARG A 198 -18.57 5.49 20.19
N LEU A 199 -18.25 5.88 18.97
CA LEU A 199 -17.26 6.92 18.72
C LEU A 199 -17.74 8.29 19.23
N GLU A 200 -19.00 8.65 18.99
CA GLU A 200 -19.64 9.88 19.51
C GLU A 200 -19.64 9.92 21.04
N LYS A 201 -19.91 8.79 21.69
CA LYS A 201 -19.83 8.68 23.14
C LYS A 201 -18.39 8.84 23.65
N HIS A 202 -17.41 8.25 22.95
CA HIS A 202 -16.00 8.33 23.35
C HIS A 202 -15.46 9.77 23.22
N PHE A 203 -15.91 10.50 22.21
CA PHE A 203 -15.51 11.89 21.96
C PHE A 203 -16.70 12.85 22.04
N ALA A 204 -17.29 12.94 23.23
CA ALA A 204 -18.46 13.79 23.48
C ALA A 204 -18.14 15.30 23.33
N ASP A 205 -16.91 15.70 23.62
CA ASP A 205 -16.49 17.10 23.53
C ASP A 205 -16.17 17.50 22.08
N PRO A 206 -16.71 18.63 21.60
CA PRO A 206 -16.31 19.19 20.31
C PRO A 206 -14.80 19.45 20.28
N ALA A 207 -14.17 19.09 19.16
CA ALA A 207 -12.77 19.39 18.90
C ALA A 207 -12.63 19.90 17.46
N PRO A 208 -11.69 20.83 17.19
CA PRO A 208 -11.42 21.24 15.83
C PRO A 208 -10.95 20.03 15.02
N MET A 209 -11.52 19.87 13.85
CA MET A 209 -11.10 18.89 12.85
C MET A 209 -10.27 19.60 11.78
N PRO A 210 -9.35 18.88 11.10
CA PRO A 210 -8.57 19.47 10.02
C PRO A 210 -9.44 20.00 8.89
N LYS A 211 -9.15 21.21 8.43
CA LYS A 211 -9.83 21.88 7.31
C LYS A 211 -8.88 22.12 6.13
N GLN A 212 -7.60 22.32 6.41
CA GLN A 212 -6.57 22.54 5.41
C GLN A 212 -5.93 21.21 4.98
N PHE A 213 -5.59 20.35 5.94
CA PHE A 213 -5.16 18.98 5.62
C PHE A 213 -6.34 18.21 5.02
N ALA A 214 -6.10 17.56 3.89
CA ALA A 214 -7.06 16.65 3.29
C ALA A 214 -6.89 15.27 3.93
N LEU A 215 -7.87 14.82 4.69
CA LEU A 215 -7.94 13.45 5.19
C LEU A 215 -8.94 12.68 4.34
N VAL A 216 -8.45 11.66 3.65
CA VAL A 216 -9.16 10.91 2.62
C VAL A 216 -9.63 9.57 3.17
N GLY A 217 -10.91 9.26 2.98
CA GLY A 217 -11.51 7.98 3.33
C GLY A 217 -12.07 7.22 2.12
N HIS A 218 -12.75 6.12 2.40
CA HIS A 218 -13.52 5.33 1.42
C HIS A 218 -14.93 5.10 1.93
N LEU A 219 -15.88 5.06 1.00
CA LEU A 219 -17.23 4.53 1.20
C LEU A 219 -17.52 3.45 0.17
N GLY A 220 -18.36 2.49 0.51
CA GLY A 220 -18.72 1.39 -0.36
C GLY A 220 -19.93 0.62 0.15
N GLY A 221 -20.31 -0.43 -0.58
CA GLY A 221 -21.42 -1.31 -0.16
C GLY A 221 -22.82 -0.79 -0.47
N TYR A 222 -22.98 0.43 -1.00
CA TYR A 222 -24.30 0.97 -1.35
C TYR A 222 -24.63 0.80 -2.83
N GLY A 223 -25.87 0.39 -3.10
CA GLY A 223 -26.49 0.43 -4.42
C GLY A 223 -27.94 0.88 -4.30
N GLN A 224 -28.53 1.36 -5.38
CA GLN A 224 -29.91 1.83 -5.37
C GLN A 224 -30.64 1.50 -6.68
N PHE A 225 -31.95 1.62 -6.67
CA PHE A 225 -32.73 1.54 -7.89
C PHE A 225 -32.42 2.71 -8.85
N GLY A 226 -32.60 2.49 -10.16
CA GLY A 226 -32.30 3.47 -11.20
C GLY A 226 -30.81 3.56 -11.60
N THR A 227 -29.90 2.88 -10.91
CA THR A 227 -28.49 2.73 -11.31
C THR A 227 -28.25 1.37 -11.96
N THR A 228 -27.46 1.34 -13.04
CA THR A 228 -27.12 0.11 -13.77
C THR A 228 -25.74 -0.43 -13.39
N GLY A 229 -25.49 -1.71 -13.65
CA GLY A 229 -24.17 -2.34 -13.46
C GLY A 229 -23.81 -2.57 -12.00
N LEU A 230 -22.53 -2.37 -11.63
CA LEU A 230 -22.01 -2.63 -10.29
C LEU A 230 -22.66 -1.79 -9.18
N GLY A 231 -23.23 -0.62 -9.53
CA GLY A 231 -23.94 0.26 -8.61
C GLY A 231 -25.44 0.02 -8.51
N GLY A 232 -26.00 -0.94 -9.27
CA GLY A 232 -27.42 -1.29 -9.20
C GLY A 232 -27.76 -2.03 -7.90
N PRO A 233 -29.06 -2.19 -7.55
CA PRO A 233 -29.47 -2.63 -6.22
C PRO A 233 -29.05 -4.06 -5.88
N ALA A 234 -28.71 -4.89 -6.88
CA ALA A 234 -28.18 -6.25 -6.72
C ALA A 234 -26.71 -6.39 -7.17
N GLY A 235 -26.01 -5.27 -7.39
CA GLY A 235 -24.62 -5.24 -7.86
C GLY A 235 -23.67 -6.05 -6.98
N TYR A 236 -22.60 -6.59 -7.55
CA TYR A 236 -21.70 -7.53 -6.86
C TYR A 236 -21.02 -6.94 -5.61
N GLY A 237 -20.63 -5.67 -5.66
CA GLY A 237 -20.08 -4.90 -4.53
C GLY A 237 -21.12 -4.32 -3.56
N VAL A 238 -22.42 -4.46 -3.83
CA VAL A 238 -23.49 -3.94 -2.97
C VAL A 238 -23.67 -4.81 -1.73
N ARG A 239 -24.05 -4.20 -0.62
CA ARG A 239 -24.29 -4.84 0.69
C ARG A 239 -25.59 -4.35 1.31
N HIS A 240 -26.03 -3.16 0.94
CA HIS A 240 -27.31 -2.58 1.37
C HIS A 240 -27.81 -1.56 0.34
N CYS A 241 -29.12 -1.26 0.37
CA CYS A 241 -29.73 -0.13 -0.34
C CYS A 241 -30.36 0.89 0.63
N ASN A 242 -29.76 1.05 1.81
CA ASN A 242 -30.22 1.96 2.85
C ASN A 242 -29.33 3.22 2.96
N PRO A 243 -29.81 4.42 2.58
CA PRO A 243 -29.06 5.67 2.73
C PRO A 243 -28.73 6.05 4.18
N ALA A 244 -29.51 5.59 5.17
CA ALA A 244 -29.23 5.86 6.58
C ALA A 244 -27.92 5.23 7.03
N ILE A 245 -27.55 4.08 6.45
CA ILE A 245 -26.24 3.45 6.68
C ILE A 245 -25.13 4.36 6.17
N LEU A 246 -25.26 4.91 4.96
CA LEU A 246 -24.28 5.87 4.45
C LEU A 246 -24.18 7.12 5.32
N ALA A 247 -25.31 7.61 5.85
CA ALA A 247 -25.31 8.74 6.77
C ALA A 247 -24.56 8.44 8.08
N ASP A 248 -24.74 7.26 8.68
CA ASP A 248 -24.00 6.82 9.87
C ASP A 248 -22.49 6.67 9.57
N GLU A 249 -22.11 6.15 8.40
CA GLU A 249 -20.71 6.07 7.99
C GLU A 249 -20.11 7.47 7.74
N CYS A 250 -20.83 8.38 7.11
CA CYS A 250 -20.39 9.77 6.90
C CYS A 250 -20.15 10.48 8.24
N ARG A 251 -21.04 10.29 9.22
CA ARG A 251 -20.85 10.84 10.57
C ARG A 251 -19.62 10.25 11.24
N THR A 252 -19.40 8.93 11.13
CA THR A 252 -18.20 8.28 11.65
C THR A 252 -16.93 8.84 10.98
N LEU A 253 -16.92 8.97 9.66
CA LEU A 253 -15.83 9.56 8.88
C LEU A 253 -15.48 10.98 9.31
N ARG A 254 -16.48 11.84 9.56
CA ARG A 254 -16.25 13.19 10.10
C ARG A 254 -15.52 13.18 11.44
N MET A 255 -15.80 12.19 12.29
CA MET A 255 -15.09 12.02 13.57
C MET A 255 -13.64 11.55 13.42
N LEU A 256 -13.30 10.95 12.27
CA LEU A 256 -11.94 10.60 11.86
C LEU A 256 -11.24 11.74 11.10
N GLY A 257 -11.86 12.92 11.07
CA GLY A 257 -11.38 14.10 10.37
C GLY A 257 -11.48 14.02 8.85
N VAL A 258 -12.11 12.98 8.29
CA VAL A 258 -12.21 12.81 6.84
C VAL A 258 -13.05 13.95 6.25
N ASN A 259 -12.50 14.57 5.22
CA ASN A 259 -13.08 15.69 4.47
C ASN A 259 -12.88 15.52 2.94
N SER A 260 -12.48 14.33 2.53
CA SER A 260 -12.08 13.98 1.16
C SER A 260 -12.35 12.49 0.87
N PHE A 261 -12.50 12.11 -0.40
CA PHE A 261 -12.75 10.70 -0.78
C PHE A 261 -11.90 10.20 -1.94
N VAL A 262 -11.60 8.90 -1.90
CA VAL A 262 -11.17 8.13 -3.07
C VAL A 262 -12.40 7.59 -3.80
N GLY A 263 -12.72 8.13 -4.99
CA GLY A 263 -13.71 7.60 -5.95
C GLY A 263 -15.17 7.48 -5.46
N SER A 264 -15.46 7.79 -4.19
CA SER A 264 -16.70 7.42 -3.50
C SER A 264 -17.53 8.60 -3.02
N LEU A 265 -17.18 9.83 -3.44
CA LEU A 265 -17.87 11.06 -3.04
C LEU A 265 -19.37 11.07 -3.40
N ARG A 266 -19.75 10.45 -4.53
CA ARG A 266 -21.16 10.28 -4.92
C ARG A 266 -22.01 9.54 -3.87
N LEU A 267 -21.39 8.69 -3.04
CA LEU A 267 -22.08 7.98 -1.98
C LEU A 267 -22.38 8.93 -0.81
N ALA A 268 -21.47 9.85 -0.50
CA ALA A 268 -21.75 10.92 0.45
C ALA A 268 -22.81 11.89 -0.07
N ASP A 269 -22.84 12.18 -1.38
CA ASP A 269 -23.93 12.94 -2.01
C ASP A 269 -25.29 12.23 -1.83
N ALA A 270 -25.35 10.93 -2.08
CA ALA A 270 -26.56 10.13 -1.88
C ALA A 270 -27.05 10.12 -0.43
N ALA A 271 -26.15 10.34 0.53
CA ALA A 271 -26.44 10.46 1.95
C ALA A 271 -26.77 11.90 2.41
N GLY A 272 -26.60 12.91 1.53
CA GLY A 272 -26.78 14.32 1.88
C GLY A 272 -25.58 14.96 2.59
N PHE A 273 -24.41 14.32 2.58
CA PHE A 273 -23.18 14.80 3.23
C PHE A 273 -22.11 15.29 2.25
N GLY A 274 -22.34 15.20 0.94
CA GLY A 274 -21.28 15.43 -0.05
C GLY A 274 -20.52 16.76 0.10
N ALA A 275 -21.20 17.83 0.52
CA ALA A 275 -20.57 19.14 0.77
C ALA A 275 -19.45 19.10 1.84
N ASP A 276 -19.54 18.20 2.81
CA ASP A 276 -18.55 18.05 3.90
C ASP A 276 -17.25 17.40 3.41
N PHE A 277 -17.24 16.79 2.21
CA PHE A 277 -16.17 15.92 1.74
C PHE A 277 -15.51 16.35 0.42
N ARG A 278 -15.65 17.63 0.05
CA ARG A 278 -15.14 18.19 -1.22
C ARG A 278 -13.78 18.86 -1.10
N GLN A 279 -12.97 18.58 -0.07
CA GLN A 279 -11.64 19.17 0.05
C GLN A 279 -10.71 18.65 -1.05
N VAL A 280 -10.49 17.34 -1.09
CA VAL A 280 -9.77 16.66 -2.18
C VAL A 280 -10.65 15.55 -2.75
N TYR A 281 -10.69 15.46 -4.08
CA TYR A 281 -11.16 14.26 -4.76
C TYR A 281 -9.97 13.46 -5.29
N TRP A 282 -9.91 12.20 -4.88
CA TRP A 282 -8.89 11.26 -5.30
C TRP A 282 -9.52 10.25 -6.27
N GLY A 283 -9.07 10.18 -7.52
CA GLY A 283 -9.78 9.44 -8.57
C GLY A 283 -8.89 8.84 -9.65
N GLY A 284 -9.52 8.31 -10.70
CA GLY A 284 -8.87 7.66 -11.83
C GLY A 284 -7.96 8.59 -12.65
N PRO A 285 -7.28 8.05 -13.68
CA PRO A 285 -7.85 7.15 -14.68
C PRO A 285 -7.98 5.65 -14.34
N GLY A 286 -7.43 5.17 -13.23
CA GLY A 286 -7.72 3.83 -12.72
C GLY A 286 -6.55 3.23 -11.95
N SER A 287 -6.68 1.97 -11.53
CA SER A 287 -5.59 1.17 -10.97
C SER A 287 -5.26 0.02 -11.93
N GLY A 288 -4.06 0.02 -12.48
CA GLY A 288 -3.57 -1.05 -13.35
C GLY A 288 -2.50 -0.58 -14.34
N SER A 289 -1.72 -1.51 -14.87
CA SER A 289 -0.67 -1.18 -15.85
C SER A 289 -1.30 -0.54 -17.11
N PRO A 290 -0.81 0.61 -17.60
CA PRO A 290 -1.21 1.21 -18.87
C PRO A 290 -1.02 0.23 -20.04
N ILE A 291 -0.07 -0.69 -19.93
CA ILE A 291 0.19 -1.74 -20.92
C ILE A 291 -1.04 -2.64 -21.14
N ASN A 292 -1.92 -2.76 -20.14
CA ASN A 292 -3.17 -3.50 -20.29
C ASN A 292 -4.12 -2.88 -21.31
N LEU A 293 -3.95 -1.60 -21.67
CA LEU A 293 -4.72 -0.97 -22.74
C LEU A 293 -4.42 -1.59 -24.11
N LEU A 294 -3.24 -2.20 -24.28
CA LEU A 294 -2.85 -2.89 -25.51
C LEU A 294 -3.52 -4.27 -25.66
N GLN A 295 -4.29 -4.74 -24.66
CA GLN A 295 -4.99 -6.01 -24.71
C GLN A 295 -6.10 -6.02 -25.76
N LYS A 296 -5.97 -6.88 -26.78
CA LYS A 296 -7.06 -7.20 -27.71
C LYS A 296 -7.73 -8.52 -27.32
N GLY A 297 -9.05 -8.51 -27.15
CA GLY A 297 -9.83 -9.73 -26.90
C GLY A 297 -9.60 -10.41 -25.55
N GLY A 298 -9.16 -9.67 -24.53
CA GLY A 298 -8.99 -10.18 -23.15
C GLY A 298 -7.73 -11.04 -22.92
N LYS A 299 -6.78 -11.05 -23.87
CA LYS A 299 -5.44 -11.64 -23.68
C LYS A 299 -4.42 -10.51 -23.56
N LEU A 300 -3.49 -10.65 -22.61
CA LEU A 300 -2.27 -9.83 -22.54
C LEU A 300 -1.54 -9.93 -23.88
N PRO A 301 -1.13 -8.80 -24.51
CA PRO A 301 -0.29 -8.88 -25.69
C PRO A 301 1.01 -9.59 -25.35
N GLU A 302 1.54 -10.39 -26.29
CA GLU A 302 2.77 -11.17 -26.09
C GLU A 302 4.00 -10.30 -25.81
N ASP A 303 3.97 -9.01 -26.18
CA ASP A 303 5.14 -8.13 -26.12
C ASP A 303 5.08 -7.10 -24.97
N GLY A 304 3.93 -6.43 -24.73
CA GLY A 304 3.74 -5.52 -23.59
C GLY A 304 4.72 -4.34 -23.55
N CYS A 305 5.24 -3.92 -24.71
CA CYS A 305 6.31 -2.91 -24.81
C CYS A 305 5.88 -1.53 -24.28
N PRO A 306 6.64 -0.88 -23.37
CA PRO A 306 6.33 0.48 -22.90
C PRO A 306 6.46 1.55 -24.00
N PHE A 307 7.13 1.22 -25.10
CA PHE A 307 7.34 2.10 -26.25
C PHE A 307 6.43 1.74 -27.45
N ASP A 308 5.35 0.99 -27.23
CA ASP A 308 4.41 0.71 -28.31
C ASP A 308 3.67 1.99 -28.75
N PRO A 309 3.69 2.36 -30.04
CA PRO A 309 3.05 3.59 -30.51
C PRO A 309 1.53 3.59 -30.33
N ALA A 310 0.88 2.43 -30.22
CA ALA A 310 -0.55 2.35 -29.95
C ALA A 310 -0.91 2.74 -28.50
N LEU A 311 0.06 2.74 -27.57
CA LEU A 311 -0.18 3.07 -26.17
C LEU A 311 -0.58 4.54 -25.99
N VAL A 312 0.06 5.45 -26.73
CA VAL A 312 -0.15 6.91 -26.62
C VAL A 312 -1.61 7.33 -26.86
N PRO A 313 -2.28 6.95 -27.97
CA PRO A 313 -3.68 7.31 -28.20
C PRO A 313 -4.64 6.64 -27.20
N LEU A 314 -4.37 5.41 -26.75
CA LEU A 314 -5.21 4.73 -25.76
C LEU A 314 -5.16 5.41 -24.39
N MET A 315 -3.96 5.80 -23.96
CA MET A 315 -3.79 6.59 -22.74
C MET A 315 -4.45 7.97 -22.86
N GLN A 316 -4.45 8.57 -24.05
CA GLN A 316 -5.11 9.87 -24.28
C GLN A 316 -6.62 9.79 -24.04
N GLU A 317 -7.28 8.74 -24.54
CA GLU A 317 -8.71 8.52 -24.33
C GLU A 317 -9.05 8.37 -22.83
N SER A 318 -8.27 7.54 -22.13
CA SER A 318 -8.43 7.34 -20.68
C SER A 318 -8.24 8.64 -19.89
N ALA A 319 -7.23 9.44 -20.25
CA ALA A 319 -6.95 10.72 -19.61
C ALA A 319 -8.10 11.73 -19.82
N VAL A 320 -8.65 11.84 -21.02
CA VAL A 320 -9.78 12.74 -21.31
C VAL A 320 -10.99 12.41 -20.45
N LYS A 321 -11.34 11.12 -20.37
CA LYS A 321 -12.46 10.64 -19.53
C LYS A 321 -12.23 10.96 -18.06
N ALA A 322 -11.05 10.66 -17.54
CA ALA A 322 -10.72 10.90 -16.14
C ALA A 322 -10.73 12.40 -15.80
N ILE A 323 -10.13 13.25 -16.64
CA ILE A 323 -10.14 14.71 -16.44
C ILE A 323 -11.58 15.24 -16.40
N ALA A 324 -12.47 14.74 -17.27
CA ALA A 324 -13.88 15.12 -17.25
C ALA A 324 -14.58 14.70 -15.95
N GLU A 325 -14.28 13.50 -15.44
CA GLU A 325 -14.78 13.03 -14.14
C GLU A 325 -14.30 13.93 -13.00
N HIS A 326 -13.00 14.19 -12.89
CA HIS A 326 -12.42 15.08 -11.86
C HIS A 326 -13.09 16.46 -11.85
N LYS A 327 -13.31 17.06 -13.04
CA LYS A 327 -13.98 18.35 -13.17
C LYS A 327 -15.45 18.31 -12.75
N ALA A 328 -16.16 17.23 -13.09
CA ALA A 328 -17.58 17.08 -12.74
C ALA A 328 -17.80 16.88 -11.24
N VAL A 329 -16.79 16.39 -10.51
CA VAL A 329 -16.89 16.16 -9.07
C VAL A 329 -16.96 17.47 -8.28
N GLY A 330 -16.32 18.56 -8.71
CA GLY A 330 -16.40 19.85 -7.99
C GLY A 330 -15.76 19.83 -6.60
N ALA A 331 -14.66 19.10 -6.43
CA ALA A 331 -13.79 19.23 -5.25
C ALA A 331 -12.88 20.46 -5.35
N GLN A 332 -12.38 20.97 -4.23
CA GLN A 332 -11.45 22.12 -4.21
C GLN A 332 -10.12 21.79 -4.88
N GLU A 333 -9.61 20.58 -4.64
CA GLU A 333 -8.40 20.06 -5.28
C GLU A 333 -8.65 18.63 -5.81
N SER A 334 -7.92 18.23 -6.85
CA SER A 334 -8.10 16.93 -7.52
C SER A 334 -6.77 16.20 -7.72
N TRP A 335 -6.75 14.91 -7.39
CA TRP A 335 -5.59 14.03 -7.45
C TRP A 335 -5.93 12.77 -8.25
N ALA A 336 -5.23 12.56 -9.36
CA ALA A 336 -5.43 11.44 -10.26
C ALA A 336 -4.37 10.35 -10.00
N LEU A 337 -4.83 9.16 -9.62
CA LEU A 337 -4.02 7.94 -9.57
C LEU A 337 -4.07 7.26 -10.94
N TRP A 338 -2.90 7.04 -11.54
CA TRP A 338 -2.79 6.20 -12.74
C TRP A 338 -2.52 4.74 -12.42
N VAL A 339 -1.54 4.47 -11.57
CA VAL A 339 -1.11 3.10 -11.23
C VAL A 339 -0.80 3.05 -9.75
N ASP A 340 -1.40 2.07 -9.08
CA ASP A 340 -1.09 1.72 -7.70
C ASP A 340 0.10 0.75 -7.68
N GLU A 341 1.06 1.00 -6.79
CA GLU A 341 2.31 0.24 -6.64
C GLU A 341 2.97 -0.17 -7.98
N ILE A 342 3.21 0.81 -8.86
CA ILE A 342 3.79 0.58 -10.18
C ILE A 342 5.14 -0.15 -10.07
N GLY A 343 5.17 -1.33 -10.66
CA GLY A 343 6.39 -2.09 -10.91
C GLY A 343 6.94 -1.82 -12.31
N VAL A 344 8.05 -2.50 -12.63
CA VAL A 344 8.66 -2.46 -13.97
C VAL A 344 7.72 -3.01 -15.03
N PHE A 345 7.47 -2.23 -16.09
CA PHE A 345 6.78 -2.74 -17.27
C PHE A 345 7.70 -3.60 -18.14
N ALA A 346 7.12 -4.65 -18.72
CA ALA A 346 7.78 -5.44 -19.76
C ALA A 346 9.15 -6.03 -19.34
N LYS A 347 9.24 -6.61 -18.14
CA LYS A 347 10.44 -7.19 -17.52
C LYS A 347 11.36 -7.92 -18.51
N GLU A 348 11.07 -9.19 -18.82
CA GLU A 348 11.88 -10.01 -19.74
C GLU A 348 11.92 -9.45 -21.16
N HIS A 349 10.88 -8.69 -21.54
CA HIS A 349 10.73 -8.12 -22.87
C HIS A 349 11.77 -7.03 -23.17
N ILE A 350 12.19 -6.23 -22.19
CA ILE A 350 13.20 -5.16 -22.36
C ILE A 350 14.48 -5.70 -23.02
N ALA A 351 14.93 -6.89 -22.64
CA ALA A 351 16.17 -7.48 -23.16
C ALA A 351 16.07 -8.01 -24.60
N ARG A 352 14.84 -8.18 -25.15
CA ARG A 352 14.61 -8.90 -26.41
C ARG A 352 13.90 -8.10 -27.48
N CYS A 353 13.45 -6.90 -27.16
CA CYS A 353 12.72 -6.04 -28.07
C CYS A 353 13.65 -5.05 -28.77
N ASP A 354 13.60 -5.01 -30.10
CA ASP A 354 14.43 -4.07 -30.88
C ASP A 354 14.06 -2.61 -30.60
N ARG A 355 12.78 -2.29 -30.35
CA ARG A 355 12.35 -0.95 -29.92
C ARG A 355 12.95 -0.57 -28.56
N CYS A 356 12.94 -1.50 -27.61
CA CYS A 356 13.57 -1.28 -26.30
C CYS A 356 15.09 -1.14 -26.44
N ALA A 357 15.73 -1.89 -27.34
CA ALA A 357 17.17 -1.78 -27.60
C ALA A 357 17.54 -0.41 -28.20
N GLU A 358 16.73 0.12 -29.13
CA GLU A 358 16.89 1.47 -29.65
C GLU A 358 16.79 2.52 -28.53
N LYS A 359 15.73 2.45 -27.72
CA LYS A 359 15.51 3.38 -26.60
C LYS A 359 16.56 3.24 -25.49
N PHE A 360 17.10 2.05 -25.29
CA PHE A 360 18.22 1.85 -24.39
C PHE A 360 19.47 2.59 -24.87
N ARG A 361 19.79 2.56 -26.16
CA ARG A 361 20.93 3.32 -26.72
C ARG A 361 20.71 4.82 -26.59
N ASP A 362 19.49 5.30 -26.85
CA ASP A 362 19.13 6.71 -26.62
C ASP A 362 19.38 7.10 -25.17
N TYR A 363 18.90 6.28 -24.23
CA TYR A 363 19.14 6.47 -22.80
C TYR A 363 20.63 6.50 -22.46
N LEU A 364 21.43 5.54 -22.93
CA LEU A 364 22.88 5.50 -22.68
C LEU A 364 23.61 6.75 -23.19
N ARG A 365 23.18 7.32 -24.33
CA ARG A 365 23.71 8.60 -24.83
C ARG A 365 23.41 9.75 -23.88
N THR A 366 22.22 9.78 -23.28
CA THR A 366 21.90 10.80 -22.24
C THR A 366 22.77 10.66 -21.00
N GLN A 367 23.23 9.44 -20.70
CA GLN A 367 24.18 9.16 -19.62
C GLN A 367 25.64 9.46 -20.01
N LYS A 368 25.87 10.07 -21.18
CA LYS A 368 27.19 10.43 -21.74
C LYS A 368 28.14 9.24 -21.92
N LEU A 369 27.60 8.07 -22.24
CA LEU A 369 28.36 6.85 -22.52
C LEU A 369 28.58 6.67 -24.01
N SER A 370 29.56 5.84 -24.35
CA SER A 370 29.96 5.48 -25.71
C SER A 370 29.87 3.97 -25.93
N PRO A 371 29.84 3.47 -27.18
CA PRO A 371 29.93 2.04 -27.46
C PRO A 371 31.19 1.39 -26.89
N ALA A 372 32.29 2.13 -26.83
CA ALA A 372 33.58 1.64 -26.33
C ALA A 372 33.52 1.27 -24.83
N ASP A 373 32.69 1.95 -24.04
CA ASP A 373 32.47 1.61 -22.62
C ASP A 373 31.89 0.20 -22.44
N PHE A 374 31.24 -0.33 -23.48
CA PHE A 374 30.66 -1.68 -23.52
C PHE A 374 31.49 -2.66 -24.35
N GLY A 375 32.71 -2.28 -24.74
CA GLY A 375 33.59 -3.10 -25.60
C GLY A 375 33.02 -3.32 -27.00
N LYS A 376 32.22 -2.38 -27.53
CA LYS A 376 31.58 -2.44 -28.85
C LYS A 376 32.09 -1.35 -29.79
N PHE A 377 32.07 -1.61 -31.10
CA PHE A 377 32.49 -0.63 -32.11
C PHE A 377 31.34 0.32 -32.47
N GLY A 378 30.11 -0.21 -32.55
CA GLY A 378 28.92 0.56 -32.89
C GLY A 378 27.81 0.47 -31.86
N TRP A 379 26.92 1.48 -31.86
CA TRP A 379 25.71 1.47 -31.04
C TRP A 379 24.79 0.28 -31.36
N ASP A 380 24.80 -0.22 -32.60
CA ASP A 380 23.95 -1.34 -33.02
C ASP A 380 24.27 -2.67 -32.33
N GLU A 381 25.46 -2.78 -31.76
CA GLU A 381 25.89 -3.95 -30.98
C GLU A 381 25.53 -3.83 -29.49
N VAL A 382 25.14 -2.63 -29.03
CA VAL A 382 24.76 -2.37 -27.64
C VAL A 382 23.28 -2.68 -27.47
N LYS A 383 22.97 -3.68 -26.65
CA LYS A 383 21.62 -4.13 -26.28
C LYS A 383 21.51 -4.25 -24.75
N PRO A 384 20.29 -4.15 -24.16
CA PRO A 384 20.11 -4.38 -22.74
C PRO A 384 20.64 -5.75 -22.31
N PHE A 385 21.14 -5.83 -21.07
CA PHE A 385 21.57 -7.09 -20.45
C PHE A 385 20.34 -7.91 -20.01
N ASP A 386 20.36 -9.23 -20.19
CA ASP A 386 19.25 -10.07 -19.73
C ASP A 386 19.33 -10.29 -18.21
N LEU A 387 18.58 -9.48 -17.44
CA LEU A 387 18.50 -9.57 -15.97
C LEU A 387 17.52 -10.64 -15.46
N TRP A 388 16.79 -11.34 -16.32
CA TRP A 388 15.74 -12.29 -15.92
C TRP A 388 15.92 -13.70 -16.45
N GLY A 389 16.76 -13.89 -17.46
CA GLY A 389 17.03 -15.17 -18.07
C GLY A 389 15.91 -15.64 -19.02
N ALA A 390 16.09 -16.83 -19.58
CA ALA A 390 15.14 -17.40 -20.52
C ALA A 390 13.78 -17.70 -19.83
N PRO A 391 12.65 -17.38 -20.49
CA PRO A 391 11.32 -17.63 -19.95
C PRO A 391 11.14 -19.14 -19.77
N ALA A 392 10.36 -19.51 -18.77
CA ALA A 392 10.01 -20.91 -18.55
C ALA A 392 9.34 -21.48 -19.81
N GLU A 393 10.00 -22.43 -20.50
CA GLU A 393 9.35 -23.17 -21.58
C GLU A 393 8.18 -23.98 -21.02
N VAL A 394 7.00 -23.78 -21.61
CA VAL A 394 5.85 -24.65 -21.37
C VAL A 394 5.92 -25.77 -22.40
N ALA A 395 6.17 -27.01 -21.95
CA ALA A 395 6.15 -28.16 -22.86
C ALA A 395 4.76 -28.26 -23.54
N PRO A 396 4.70 -28.41 -24.87
CA PRO A 396 3.41 -28.52 -25.58
C PRO A 396 2.60 -29.71 -25.04
N GLY A 397 1.41 -29.44 -24.50
CA GLY A 397 0.47 -30.47 -24.04
C GLY A 397 0.56 -30.90 -22.57
N ALA A 398 1.48 -30.35 -21.76
CA ALA A 398 1.56 -30.70 -20.34
C ALA A 398 0.59 -29.87 -19.48
N LYS A 399 -0.46 -30.50 -18.94
CA LYS A 399 -1.18 -29.97 -17.75
C LYS A 399 -0.34 -30.24 -16.50
N GLY A 400 0.73 -29.49 -16.30
CA GLY A 400 1.66 -29.67 -15.17
C GLY A 400 2.63 -28.51 -15.03
N LYS A 401 3.02 -28.20 -13.78
CA LYS A 401 3.82 -27.04 -13.33
C LYS A 401 4.88 -26.60 -14.33
N ALA A 402 4.89 -25.29 -14.65
CA ALA A 402 5.91 -24.64 -15.48
C ALA A 402 7.33 -25.04 -15.04
N ARG A 403 8.23 -25.29 -16.00
CA ARG A 403 9.66 -25.44 -15.71
C ARG A 403 10.15 -24.19 -14.97
N LYS A 404 11.04 -24.35 -13.98
CA LYS A 404 11.69 -23.21 -13.32
C LYS A 404 12.46 -22.42 -14.38
N ALA A 405 12.28 -21.09 -14.42
CA ALA A 405 13.08 -20.21 -15.27
C ALA A 405 14.57 -20.41 -14.99
N THR A 406 15.39 -20.40 -16.06
CA THR A 406 16.85 -20.46 -15.91
C THR A 406 17.30 -19.12 -15.33
N PRO A 407 18.02 -19.08 -14.20
CA PRO A 407 18.53 -17.83 -13.66
C PRO A 407 19.42 -17.13 -14.69
N PRO A 408 19.40 -15.78 -14.76
CA PRO A 408 20.26 -15.03 -15.66
C PRO A 408 21.73 -15.32 -15.38
N ALA A 409 22.56 -15.35 -16.43
CA ALA A 409 24.00 -15.46 -16.26
C ALA A 409 24.54 -14.18 -15.58
N PRO A 410 25.45 -14.30 -14.59
CA PRO A 410 26.08 -13.12 -14.01
C PRO A 410 26.94 -12.39 -15.07
N PRO A 411 27.11 -11.07 -14.96
CA PRO A 411 28.02 -10.36 -15.85
C PRO A 411 29.47 -10.82 -15.63
N GLU A 412 30.18 -11.14 -16.72
CA GLU A 412 31.53 -11.73 -16.67
C GLU A 412 32.64 -10.69 -16.81
N THR A 413 32.36 -9.59 -17.51
CA THR A 413 33.33 -8.51 -17.78
C THR A 413 32.90 -7.18 -17.15
N ALA A 414 33.82 -6.21 -17.08
CA ALA A 414 33.48 -4.84 -16.68
C ALA A 414 32.42 -4.21 -17.61
N ALA A 415 32.53 -4.45 -18.91
CA ALA A 415 31.58 -4.01 -19.92
C ALA A 415 30.18 -4.63 -19.70
N ASP A 416 30.12 -5.94 -19.41
CA ASP A 416 28.86 -6.61 -19.07
C ASP A 416 28.28 -6.09 -17.77
N SER A 417 29.13 -5.82 -16.79
CA SER A 417 28.71 -5.28 -15.50
C SER A 417 28.10 -3.89 -15.66
N LEU A 418 28.75 -3.01 -16.41
CA LEU A 418 28.23 -1.68 -16.73
C LEU A 418 26.90 -1.77 -17.50
N ARG A 419 26.80 -2.68 -18.48
CA ARG A 419 25.57 -2.92 -19.24
C ARG A 419 24.44 -3.43 -18.37
N SER A 420 24.72 -4.33 -17.43
CA SER A 420 23.78 -4.84 -16.42
C SER A 420 23.27 -3.71 -15.52
N TYR A 421 24.17 -2.90 -14.97
CA TYR A 421 23.83 -1.73 -14.17
C TYR A 421 22.90 -0.75 -14.90
N TYR A 422 23.26 -0.35 -16.12
CA TYR A 422 22.43 0.58 -16.88
C TYR A 422 21.13 -0.04 -17.38
N THR A 423 21.09 -1.36 -17.60
CA THR A 423 19.81 -2.05 -17.88
C THR A 423 18.89 -1.99 -16.66
N ALA A 424 19.43 -2.15 -15.45
CA ALA A 424 18.64 -2.05 -14.23
C ALA A 424 18.07 -0.64 -14.01
N ARG A 425 18.82 0.41 -14.35
CA ARG A 425 18.31 1.79 -14.34
C ARG A 425 17.31 2.05 -15.46
N PHE A 426 17.58 1.53 -16.66
CA PHE A 426 16.71 1.69 -17.82
C PHE A 426 15.29 1.17 -17.58
N MET A 427 15.10 0.20 -16.69
CA MET A 427 13.75 -0.22 -16.26
C MET A 427 12.92 0.93 -15.69
N THR A 428 13.52 1.75 -14.82
CA THR A 428 12.87 2.95 -14.27
C THR A 428 12.61 3.95 -15.39
N HIS A 429 13.64 4.25 -16.20
CA HIS A 429 13.52 5.13 -17.35
C HIS A 429 12.36 4.73 -18.28
N ALA A 430 12.36 3.50 -18.80
CA ALA A 430 11.37 3.00 -19.73
C ALA A 430 9.95 3.01 -19.16
N THR A 431 9.81 2.69 -17.87
CA THR A 431 8.51 2.75 -17.18
C THR A 431 8.05 4.20 -17.00
N ALA A 432 8.95 5.11 -16.63
CA ALA A 432 8.65 6.53 -16.42
C ALA A 432 8.24 7.24 -17.73
N GLN A 433 8.88 6.91 -18.86
CA GLN A 433 8.61 7.53 -20.17
C GLN A 433 7.16 7.34 -20.67
N VAL A 434 6.38 6.46 -20.05
CA VAL A 434 4.97 6.24 -20.39
C VAL A 434 4.07 7.42 -19.99
N PHE A 435 4.47 8.21 -18.99
CA PHE A 435 3.59 9.17 -18.32
C PHE A 435 3.75 10.68 -18.62
N PRO A 436 4.89 11.25 -19.08
CA PRO A 436 5.11 12.70 -19.04
C PRO A 436 4.07 13.51 -19.79
N ALA A 437 3.67 13.06 -20.99
CA ALA A 437 2.64 13.73 -21.78
C ALA A 437 1.27 13.76 -21.06
N ARG A 438 0.94 12.72 -20.29
CA ARG A 438 -0.29 12.68 -19.49
C ARG A 438 -0.15 13.51 -18.23
N ALA A 439 0.99 13.46 -17.55
CA ALA A 439 1.29 14.30 -16.39
C ALA A 439 1.10 15.80 -16.72
N GLN A 440 1.65 16.25 -17.85
CA GLN A 440 1.45 17.62 -18.33
C GLN A 440 -0.02 17.94 -18.63
N GLN A 441 -0.75 17.01 -19.26
CA GLN A 441 -2.17 17.20 -19.57
C GLN A 441 -3.03 17.36 -18.30
N PHE A 442 -2.81 16.52 -17.29
CA PHE A 442 -3.50 16.61 -16.01
C PHE A 442 -3.12 17.89 -15.26
N LYS A 443 -1.83 18.25 -15.22
CA LYS A 443 -1.34 19.51 -14.62
C LYS A 443 -1.99 20.74 -15.27
N ALA A 444 -2.10 20.76 -16.60
CA ALA A 444 -2.80 21.84 -17.33
C ALA A 444 -4.31 21.90 -17.01
N ALA A 445 -4.91 20.80 -16.58
CA ALA A 445 -6.28 20.74 -16.10
C ALA A 445 -6.44 21.07 -14.60
N GLY A 446 -5.36 21.41 -13.90
CA GLY A 446 -5.36 21.69 -12.46
C GLY A 446 -5.46 20.43 -11.59
N ILE A 447 -5.07 19.26 -12.13
CA ILE A 447 -5.17 17.97 -11.45
C ILE A 447 -3.77 17.40 -11.24
N SER A 448 -3.45 17.04 -10.01
CA SER A 448 -2.20 16.39 -9.65
C SER A 448 -2.23 14.92 -10.08
N LEU A 449 -1.47 14.54 -11.12
CA LEU A 449 -1.30 13.15 -11.54
C LEU A 449 -0.12 12.50 -10.83
N TYR A 450 -0.31 11.24 -10.44
CA TYR A 450 0.79 10.38 -10.02
C TYR A 450 0.54 8.90 -10.40
N ALA A 451 1.62 8.21 -10.75
CA ALA A 451 1.74 6.76 -10.68
C ALA A 451 2.57 6.45 -9.43
N MET A 452 1.99 5.72 -8.47
CA MET A 452 2.61 5.49 -7.16
C MET A 452 3.60 4.34 -7.22
N GLN A 453 4.87 4.58 -6.91
CA GLN A 453 5.87 3.50 -6.75
C GLN A 453 5.59 2.72 -5.47
N GLY A 454 6.17 1.51 -5.35
CA GLY A 454 6.03 0.71 -4.14
C GLY A 454 6.53 1.46 -2.87
N PRO A 455 6.07 1.06 -1.66
CA PRO A 455 6.30 1.75 -0.38
C PRO A 455 7.75 2.06 -0.04
N THR A 456 8.69 1.34 -0.66
CA THR A 456 10.11 1.65 -0.55
C THR A 456 10.81 1.60 -1.91
N PRO A 457 11.84 2.43 -2.13
CA PRO A 457 12.70 2.40 -3.33
C PRO A 457 13.26 1.00 -3.67
N SER A 458 13.34 0.11 -2.68
CA SER A 458 14.01 -1.19 -2.78
C SER A 458 13.12 -2.43 -2.66
N TRP A 459 11.79 -2.31 -2.78
CA TRP A 459 10.88 -3.43 -2.52
C TRP A 459 11.18 -4.67 -3.39
N SER A 460 11.92 -5.64 -2.82
CA SER A 460 12.21 -6.97 -3.39
C SER A 460 12.77 -7.01 -4.81
N GLY A 461 13.36 -5.92 -5.31
CA GLY A 461 13.78 -5.84 -6.71
C GLY A 461 12.70 -5.35 -7.69
N SER A 462 11.46 -5.20 -7.22
CA SER A 462 10.27 -4.92 -8.03
C SER A 462 9.91 -3.43 -8.10
N SER A 463 10.42 -2.60 -7.18
CA SER A 463 10.17 -1.16 -7.15
C SER A 463 11.10 -0.39 -8.08
N LEU A 464 10.60 0.76 -8.55
CA LEU A 464 11.33 1.72 -9.36
C LEU A 464 12.13 2.67 -8.46
N ASP A 465 13.22 3.22 -9.00
CA ASP A 465 13.96 4.28 -8.31
C ASP A 465 13.11 5.55 -8.26
N TRP A 466 12.84 6.07 -7.06
CA TRP A 466 11.97 7.23 -6.90
C TRP A 466 12.59 8.45 -7.58
N HIS A 467 13.82 8.83 -7.23
CA HIS A 467 14.44 10.03 -7.77
C HIS A 467 14.47 10.04 -9.31
N GLU A 468 14.93 8.95 -9.93
CA GLU A 468 15.00 8.83 -11.39
C GLU A 468 13.61 8.83 -12.04
N PHE A 469 12.59 8.25 -11.40
CA PHE A 469 11.22 8.30 -11.92
C PHE A 469 10.66 9.73 -11.97
N TYR A 470 10.92 10.53 -10.93
CA TYR A 470 10.47 11.93 -10.86
C TYR A 470 11.32 12.87 -11.73
N ASP A 471 12.62 12.59 -11.92
CA ASP A 471 13.49 13.30 -12.87
C ASP A 471 13.02 13.17 -14.34
N HIS A 472 12.08 12.25 -14.63
CA HIS A 472 11.42 12.11 -15.92
C HIS A 472 10.11 12.86 -16.07
N ASP A 473 9.69 13.67 -15.09
CA ASP A 473 8.39 14.38 -15.08
C ASP A 473 7.18 13.44 -15.25
N ALA A 474 7.32 12.18 -14.83
CA ALA A 474 6.27 11.17 -14.92
C ALA A 474 5.10 11.46 -13.97
N ASN A 475 5.36 12.18 -12.89
CA ASN A 475 4.40 12.56 -11.85
C ASN A 475 4.40 14.07 -11.62
N THR A 476 3.27 14.58 -11.12
CA THR A 476 3.07 15.98 -10.73
C THR A 476 2.65 16.13 -9.26
N ALA A 477 2.60 15.01 -8.54
CA ALA A 477 2.53 14.93 -7.09
C ALA A 477 3.38 13.76 -6.61
N PHE A 478 3.96 13.89 -5.42
CA PHE A 478 4.67 12.80 -4.76
C PHE A 478 3.71 12.09 -3.82
N VAL A 479 3.43 10.81 -4.08
CA VAL A 479 2.59 9.98 -3.21
C VAL A 479 3.28 8.66 -2.95
N TRP A 480 3.20 8.20 -1.71
CA TRP A 480 3.66 6.89 -1.29
C TRP A 480 2.76 6.36 -0.17
N GLU A 481 2.98 5.11 0.20
CA GLU A 481 2.29 4.50 1.34
C GLU A 481 3.26 4.18 2.48
N THR A 482 2.78 4.33 3.71
CA THR A 482 3.51 3.87 4.90
C THR A 482 3.72 2.37 4.85
N SER A 483 4.85 1.91 5.38
CA SER A 483 5.25 0.51 5.23
C SER A 483 4.34 -0.47 6.00
N ASN A 484 4.25 -1.71 5.50
CA ASN A 484 3.48 -2.79 6.14
C ASN A 484 4.13 -3.38 7.41
N ARG A 485 5.15 -2.71 7.95
CA ARG A 485 6.09 -3.24 8.94
C ARG A 485 5.63 -2.96 10.36
N ASP A 486 6.36 -3.50 11.33
CA ASP A 486 6.09 -3.35 12.76
C ASP A 486 5.79 -1.88 13.15
N PRO A 487 4.73 -1.59 13.92
CA PRO A 487 4.35 -0.23 14.29
C PRO A 487 5.45 0.55 15.01
N ARG A 488 6.39 -0.12 15.70
CA ARG A 488 7.51 0.53 16.39
C ARG A 488 8.53 1.14 15.43
N ALA A 489 8.51 0.74 14.15
CA ALA A 489 9.43 1.20 13.12
C ALA A 489 9.02 2.52 12.45
N TRP A 490 8.05 3.26 13.01
CA TRP A 490 7.49 4.46 12.40
C TRP A 490 8.54 5.54 12.08
N GLN A 491 9.67 5.59 12.80
CA GLN A 491 10.77 6.52 12.49
C GLN A 491 11.41 6.27 11.12
N TRP A 492 11.22 5.11 10.50
CA TRP A 492 11.62 4.87 9.12
C TRP A 492 10.63 5.41 8.09
N GLU A 493 9.39 5.67 8.47
CA GLU A 493 8.47 6.45 7.63
C GLU A 493 8.98 7.89 7.49
N SER A 494 9.64 8.43 8.53
CA SER A 494 10.32 9.72 8.47
C SER A 494 11.43 9.75 7.42
N TYR A 495 12.22 8.68 7.29
CA TYR A 495 13.25 8.57 6.25
C TYR A 495 12.63 8.66 4.85
N LEU A 496 11.58 7.88 4.60
CA LEU A 496 10.87 7.88 3.32
C LEU A 496 10.22 9.24 3.04
N ALA A 497 9.66 9.88 4.07
CA ALA A 497 9.09 11.21 3.98
C ALA A 497 10.15 12.28 3.68
N ASP A 498 11.38 12.17 4.20
CA ASP A 498 12.48 13.06 3.86
C ASP A 498 13.01 12.82 2.45
N THR A 499 13.04 11.57 1.96
CA THR A 499 13.25 11.27 0.53
C THR A 499 12.20 11.97 -0.32
N GLY A 500 10.92 11.80 0.04
CA GLY A 500 9.80 12.43 -0.63
C GLY A 500 9.87 13.96 -0.63
N ARG A 501 10.25 14.56 0.50
CA ARG A 501 10.43 16.02 0.63
C ARG A 501 11.52 16.53 -0.31
N GLY A 502 12.67 15.84 -0.38
CA GLY A 502 13.75 16.20 -1.28
C GLY A 502 13.34 16.17 -2.75
N ILE A 503 12.65 15.10 -3.17
CA ILE A 503 12.08 14.96 -4.52
C ILE A 503 11.04 16.05 -4.77
N ALA A 504 10.08 16.22 -3.87
CA ALA A 504 8.99 17.16 -4.02
C ALA A 504 9.47 18.61 -4.11
N ALA A 505 10.49 18.97 -3.33
CA ALA A 505 11.12 20.28 -3.40
C ALA A 505 11.83 20.51 -4.74
N ARG A 506 12.60 19.52 -5.23
CA ARG A 506 13.32 19.59 -6.52
C ARG A 506 12.37 19.81 -7.70
N HIS A 507 11.19 19.17 -7.67
CA HIS A 507 10.22 19.22 -8.76
C HIS A 507 9.00 20.11 -8.49
N GLN A 508 8.99 20.84 -7.37
CA GLN A 508 7.92 21.78 -6.98
C GLN A 508 6.52 21.14 -6.98
N MET A 509 6.38 19.98 -6.35
CA MET A 509 5.13 19.22 -6.32
C MET A 509 4.55 19.07 -4.92
N PRO A 510 3.22 18.93 -4.78
CA PRO A 510 2.61 18.62 -3.50
C PRO A 510 2.86 17.16 -3.09
N MET A 511 2.73 16.89 -1.79
CA MET A 511 2.94 15.57 -1.21
C MET A 511 1.66 15.00 -0.60
N GLY A 512 1.39 13.74 -0.90
CA GLY A 512 0.35 12.92 -0.30
C GLY A 512 0.91 11.62 0.29
N CYS A 513 0.20 10.99 1.24
CA CYS A 513 0.63 9.72 1.81
C CYS A 513 -0.56 8.82 2.22
N LEU A 514 -0.46 7.53 1.93
CA LEU A 514 -1.36 6.50 2.44
C LEU A 514 -0.86 6.01 3.80
N VAL A 515 -1.51 6.44 4.88
CA VAL A 515 -1.21 5.99 6.24
C VAL A 515 -2.07 4.77 6.55
N LYS A 516 -1.47 3.69 7.08
CA LYS A 516 -2.14 2.40 7.33
C LYS A 516 -2.45 2.14 8.81
N PRO A 517 -3.58 2.61 9.38
CA PRO A 517 -3.92 2.39 10.79
C PRO A 517 -3.94 0.92 11.23
N HIS A 518 -4.36 0.00 10.35
CA HIS A 518 -4.36 -1.45 10.62
C HIS A 518 -2.96 -2.08 10.78
N ARG A 519 -1.90 -1.27 10.64
CA ARG A 519 -0.51 -1.64 10.97
C ARG A 519 -0.05 -1.07 12.31
N GLY A 520 -0.94 -0.38 13.03
CA GLY A 520 -0.67 0.27 14.31
C GLY A 520 0.04 1.62 14.19
N ALA A 521 0.16 2.31 15.33
CA ALA A 521 0.79 3.62 15.46
C ALA A 521 0.26 4.72 14.49
N PRO A 522 -1.07 4.84 14.26
CA PRO A 522 -1.61 5.82 13.31
C PRO A 522 -1.21 7.26 13.65
N GLU A 523 -1.14 7.64 14.93
CA GLU A 523 -0.74 8.98 15.37
C GLU A 523 0.73 9.25 15.00
N GLN A 524 1.65 8.35 15.37
CA GLN A 524 3.08 8.52 15.10
C GLN A 524 3.37 8.50 13.60
N ARG A 525 2.72 7.62 12.83
CA ARG A 525 2.88 7.54 11.37
C ARG A 525 2.35 8.79 10.68
N MET A 526 1.18 9.28 11.07
CA MET A 526 0.64 10.55 10.57
C MET A 526 1.60 11.71 10.87
N LEU A 527 2.09 11.83 12.11
CA LEU A 527 3.03 12.88 12.50
C LEU A 527 4.35 12.82 11.74
N SER A 528 4.84 11.61 11.46
CA SER A 528 6.08 11.41 10.69
C SER A 528 6.01 12.02 9.30
N VAL A 529 4.83 12.00 8.67
CA VAL A 529 4.64 12.48 7.30
C VAL A 529 4.17 13.93 7.22
N VAL A 530 3.23 14.38 8.06
CA VAL A 530 2.70 15.77 8.00
C VAL A 530 3.75 16.80 8.37
N THR A 531 4.66 16.48 9.30
CA THR A 531 5.78 17.36 9.68
C THR A 531 6.84 17.51 8.59
N ARG A 532 6.73 16.74 7.49
CA ARG A 532 7.64 16.77 6.33
C ARG A 532 6.97 17.27 5.04
N GLY A 533 5.81 17.92 5.18
CA GLY A 533 5.13 18.60 4.07
C GLY A 533 4.01 17.80 3.40
N VAL A 534 3.67 16.61 3.91
CA VAL A 534 2.47 15.90 3.44
C VAL A 534 1.22 16.68 3.85
N ARG A 535 0.37 17.00 2.87
CA ARG A 535 -0.88 17.73 3.09
C ARG A 535 -2.14 16.93 2.77
N VAL A 536 -1.99 15.82 2.05
CA VAL A 536 -3.07 14.88 1.71
C VAL A 536 -2.76 13.52 2.34
N ILE A 537 -3.61 13.02 3.21
CA ILE A 537 -3.45 11.73 3.87
C ILE A 537 -4.63 10.85 3.53
N GLU A 538 -4.39 9.69 2.95
CA GLU A 538 -5.40 8.64 2.92
C GLU A 538 -5.28 7.77 4.18
N TRP A 539 -6.38 7.66 4.92
CA TRP A 539 -6.51 6.62 5.93
C TRP A 539 -6.73 5.29 5.23
N TYR A 540 -5.65 4.56 4.92
CA TYR A 540 -5.64 3.32 4.15
C TYR A 540 -5.94 2.08 5.04
N THR A 541 -7.11 1.44 4.94
CA THR A 541 -8.32 1.99 4.33
C THR A 541 -9.43 2.08 5.38
N TYR A 542 -10.01 3.25 5.56
CA TYR A 542 -11.36 3.35 6.11
C TYR A 542 -12.29 3.09 4.94
N GLY A 543 -12.52 1.84 4.57
CA GLY A 543 -13.76 1.46 3.91
C GLY A 543 -14.62 0.79 4.97
N PRO A 544 -15.95 0.92 4.97
CA PRO A 544 -16.73 0.12 5.89
C PRO A 544 -16.35 -1.35 5.73
N ASP A 545 -16.09 -2.03 6.85
CA ASP A 545 -15.63 -3.43 6.94
C ASP A 545 -16.46 -4.40 6.09
N TYR A 546 -17.75 -4.14 5.89
CA TYR A 546 -18.63 -4.89 5.00
C TYR A 546 -18.38 -4.69 3.50
N SER A 547 -17.63 -3.66 3.12
CA SER A 547 -17.34 -3.26 1.74
C SER A 547 -15.86 -3.36 1.37
N LYS A 548 -14.93 -3.39 2.34
CA LYS A 548 -13.49 -3.40 2.09
C LYS A 548 -12.74 -4.25 3.13
N GLY A 549 -12.04 -5.28 2.66
CA GLY A 549 -11.48 -6.36 3.49
C GLY A 549 -10.11 -6.08 4.11
N ASP A 550 -9.46 -4.96 3.81
CA ASP A 550 -8.26 -4.46 4.50
C ASP A 550 -8.55 -3.25 5.40
N SER A 551 -9.80 -3.16 5.86
CA SER A 551 -10.27 -2.02 6.66
C SER A 551 -9.88 -2.08 8.13
N PHE A 552 -9.56 -0.91 8.71
CA PHE A 552 -9.41 -0.75 10.15
C PHE A 552 -10.74 -0.47 10.88
N SER A 553 -11.86 -0.27 10.17
CA SER A 553 -13.16 0.03 10.79
C SER A 553 -13.76 -1.14 11.60
N GLN A 554 -13.13 -2.31 11.51
CA GLN A 554 -13.45 -3.50 12.32
C GLN A 554 -12.91 -3.40 13.76
N SER A 555 -11.91 -2.54 14.02
CA SER A 555 -11.32 -2.34 15.34
C SER A 555 -11.80 -1.02 15.93
N PRO A 556 -12.63 -1.07 16.98
CA PRO A 556 -13.04 0.14 17.69
C PRO A 556 -11.86 0.91 18.29
N GLU A 557 -10.83 0.22 18.77
CA GLU A 557 -9.64 0.84 19.35
C GLU A 557 -8.85 1.62 18.28
N LEU A 558 -8.71 1.07 17.06
CA LEU A 558 -8.08 1.80 15.96
C LEU A 558 -8.92 3.00 15.49
N LEU A 559 -10.26 2.88 15.50
CA LEU A 559 -11.13 4.02 15.22
C LEU A 559 -10.94 5.14 16.24
N GLU A 560 -10.89 4.80 17.53
CA GLU A 560 -10.64 5.76 18.62
C GLU A 560 -9.27 6.44 18.45
N ARG A 561 -8.23 5.68 18.11
CA ARG A 561 -6.88 6.22 17.85
C ARG A 561 -6.81 7.16 16.65
N VAL A 562 -7.42 6.78 15.52
CA VAL A 562 -7.47 7.64 14.31
C VAL A 562 -8.29 8.90 14.58
N ALA A 563 -9.41 8.78 15.28
CA ALA A 563 -10.21 9.92 15.74
C ALA A 563 -9.41 10.86 16.66
N GLY A 564 -8.58 10.31 17.56
CA GLY A 564 -7.64 11.07 18.38
C GLY A 564 -6.58 11.80 17.54
N ALA A 565 -5.98 11.10 16.56
CA ALA A 565 -5.00 11.66 15.63
C ALA A 565 -5.55 12.86 14.86
N ALA A 566 -6.77 12.73 14.31
CA ALA A 566 -7.43 13.79 13.57
C ALA A 566 -7.70 15.04 14.42
N ARG A 567 -8.15 14.87 15.68
CA ARG A 567 -8.36 15.99 16.61
C ARG A 567 -7.04 16.67 16.97
N PHE A 568 -5.97 15.89 17.18
CA PHE A 568 -4.64 16.45 17.39
C PHE A 568 -4.22 17.31 16.19
N LEU A 569 -4.36 16.77 14.97
CA LEU A 569 -4.00 17.49 13.75
C LEU A 569 -4.84 18.75 13.58
N GLY A 570 -6.15 18.70 13.83
CA GLY A 570 -7.04 19.86 13.74
C GLY A 570 -6.71 20.97 14.75
N ARG A 571 -6.18 20.64 15.93
CA ARG A 571 -5.69 21.63 16.91
C ARG A 571 -4.33 22.22 16.53
N ALA A 572 -3.49 21.44 15.86
CA ALA A 572 -2.14 21.83 15.46
C ALA A 572 -2.07 22.36 14.02
N GLU A 573 -3.20 22.46 13.31
CA GLU A 573 -3.26 22.72 11.87
C GLU A 573 -2.56 24.04 11.49
N ASP A 574 -2.84 25.12 12.22
CA ASP A 574 -2.23 26.44 11.99
C ASP A 574 -0.69 26.45 12.10
N TRP A 575 -0.12 25.47 12.81
CA TRP A 575 1.33 25.34 13.02
C TRP A 575 1.98 24.35 12.07
N LEU A 576 1.24 23.35 11.60
CA LEU A 576 1.77 22.25 10.80
C LEU A 576 1.50 22.44 9.30
N PHE A 577 0.36 23.01 8.91
CA PHE A 577 -0.01 23.12 7.51
C PHE A 577 0.87 24.13 6.78
N GLY A 578 1.67 23.65 5.82
CA GLY A 578 2.63 24.48 5.09
C GLY A 578 3.88 24.86 5.90
N ALA A 579 4.10 24.24 7.06
CA ALA A 579 5.31 24.43 7.85
C ALA A 579 6.57 24.07 7.05
N ARG A 580 7.66 24.78 7.35
CA ARG A 580 8.99 24.52 6.78
C ARG A 580 9.98 24.25 7.90
N PRO A 581 11.05 23.47 7.65
CA PRO A 581 12.15 23.34 8.61
C PRO A 581 12.64 24.72 9.05
N LEU A 582 12.80 24.90 10.36
CA LEU A 582 13.34 26.15 10.92
C LEU A 582 14.80 26.36 10.49
N VAL A 583 15.55 25.27 10.37
CA VAL A 583 16.95 25.24 9.95
C VAL A 583 17.05 24.34 8.74
N GLU A 584 17.65 24.87 7.67
CA GLU A 584 17.95 24.10 6.47
C GLU A 584 19.00 23.03 6.77
N ALA A 585 18.86 21.86 6.14
CA ALA A 585 19.80 20.76 6.35
C ALA A 585 21.17 21.10 5.76
N GLU A 586 22.20 21.11 6.61
CA GLU A 586 23.61 21.22 6.21
C GLU A 586 24.28 19.85 6.05
N VAL A 587 23.53 18.76 6.30
CA VAL A 587 23.99 17.38 6.10
C VAL A 587 23.15 16.71 5.01
N ALA A 588 23.82 16.04 4.08
CA ALA A 588 23.19 15.22 3.06
C ALA A 588 23.36 13.73 3.37
N LEU A 589 22.32 12.94 3.13
CA LEU A 589 22.36 11.48 3.12
C LEU A 589 21.97 10.98 1.74
N VAL A 590 22.80 10.12 1.15
CA VAL A 590 22.61 9.68 -0.24
C VAL A 590 21.83 8.37 -0.28
N THR A 591 20.81 8.29 -1.14
CA THR A 591 20.17 7.01 -1.46
C THR A 591 21.16 6.12 -2.22
N PRO A 592 21.53 4.94 -1.70
CA PRO A 592 22.67 4.18 -2.20
C PRO A 592 22.31 3.30 -3.39
N ARG A 593 21.88 3.92 -4.50
CA ARG A 593 21.22 3.24 -5.62
C ARG A 593 22.14 2.25 -6.34
N ALA A 594 23.39 2.60 -6.59
CA ALA A 594 24.33 1.68 -7.24
C ALA A 594 24.64 0.48 -6.36
N SER A 595 24.83 0.72 -5.07
CA SER A 595 25.04 -0.33 -4.08
C SER A 595 23.81 -1.23 -3.96
N GLU A 596 22.62 -0.66 -4.09
CA GLU A 596 21.37 -1.41 -4.09
C GLU A 596 21.24 -2.32 -5.33
N ILE A 597 21.54 -1.81 -6.53
CA ILE A 597 21.51 -2.58 -7.77
C ILE A 597 22.46 -3.78 -7.66
N TRP A 598 23.71 -3.55 -7.28
CA TRP A 598 24.72 -4.61 -7.15
C TRP A 598 24.48 -5.53 -5.95
N GLY A 599 23.91 -5.00 -4.87
CA GLY A 599 23.50 -5.78 -3.70
C GLY A 599 22.36 -6.75 -3.98
N ARG A 600 21.60 -6.59 -5.08
CA ARG A 600 20.57 -7.53 -5.54
C ARG A 600 21.15 -8.69 -6.37
N SER A 601 22.22 -8.43 -7.13
CA SER A 601 22.87 -9.42 -7.99
C SER A 601 24.05 -10.15 -7.33
N GLY A 602 24.44 -9.75 -6.12
CA GLY A 602 25.57 -10.31 -5.37
C GLY A 602 25.23 -10.68 -3.91
N GLY A 603 26.18 -11.27 -3.19
CA GLY A 603 25.99 -11.81 -1.83
C GLY A 603 25.73 -10.79 -0.71
N LEU A 604 25.64 -9.49 -1.00
CA LEU A 604 25.42 -8.43 -0.01
C LEU A 604 23.92 -8.08 0.22
N ASN A 605 22.99 -8.74 -0.48
CA ASN A 605 21.53 -8.75 -0.21
C ASN A 605 20.91 -7.40 0.21
N GLY A 606 21.15 -6.32 -0.55
CA GLY A 606 20.52 -5.01 -0.31
C GLY A 606 20.91 -4.30 1.00
N ALA A 607 21.98 -4.75 1.68
CA ALA A 607 22.42 -4.21 2.97
C ALA A 607 22.66 -2.70 2.96
N ALA A 608 23.13 -2.11 1.86
CA ALA A 608 23.40 -0.68 1.77
C ALA A 608 22.15 0.18 2.02
N PHE A 609 21.00 -0.21 1.47
CA PHE A 609 19.75 0.53 1.70
C PHE A 609 19.26 0.41 3.15
N GLU A 610 19.55 -0.72 3.80
CA GLU A 610 19.25 -0.89 5.23
C GLU A 610 20.20 -0.08 6.11
N ASN A 611 21.49 -0.05 5.78
CA ASN A 611 22.46 0.80 6.45
C ASN A 611 22.05 2.28 6.36
N ALA A 612 21.55 2.74 5.20
CA ALA A 612 21.06 4.10 5.04
C ALA A 612 19.97 4.47 6.06
N LYS A 613 19.04 3.55 6.38
CA LYS A 613 18.01 3.79 7.39
C LYS A 613 18.58 3.88 8.80
N TRP A 614 19.57 3.05 9.13
CA TRP A 614 20.23 3.10 10.44
C TRP A 614 21.04 4.37 10.62
N VAL A 615 21.77 4.78 9.57
CA VAL A 615 22.49 6.07 9.54
C VAL A 615 21.50 7.23 9.71
N TYR A 616 20.38 7.19 8.98
CA TYR A 616 19.31 8.18 9.14
C TYR A 616 18.81 8.25 10.58
N LEU A 617 18.53 7.11 11.22
CA LEU A 617 18.07 7.09 12.61
C LEU A 617 19.11 7.67 13.57
N ALA A 618 20.39 7.33 13.39
CA ALA A 618 21.46 7.87 14.23
C ALA A 618 21.53 9.40 14.12
N LEU A 619 21.47 9.94 12.90
CA LEU A 619 21.43 11.39 12.65
C LEU A 619 20.18 12.03 13.25
N ALA A 620 19.02 11.39 13.09
CA ALA A 620 17.76 11.88 13.65
C ALA A 620 17.78 11.91 15.19
N HIS A 621 18.34 10.89 15.85
CA HIS A 621 18.50 10.83 17.31
C HIS A 621 19.52 11.85 17.82
N ALA A 622 20.50 12.23 16.99
CA ALA A 622 21.42 13.33 17.25
C ALA A 622 20.80 14.71 16.94
N HIS A 623 19.52 14.78 16.55
CA HIS A 623 18.83 16.01 16.14
C HIS A 623 19.48 16.73 14.95
N ILE A 624 20.13 15.98 14.05
CA ILE A 624 20.76 16.53 12.84
C ILE A 624 19.77 16.42 11.68
N PRO A 625 19.25 17.54 11.14
CA PRO A 625 18.40 17.52 9.97
C PRO A 625 19.21 17.12 8.74
N VAL A 626 18.63 16.24 7.91
CA VAL A 626 19.25 15.76 6.67
C VAL A 626 18.36 16.03 5.48
N ASP A 627 19.00 16.28 4.33
CA ASP A 627 18.36 16.14 3.02
C ASP A 627 18.81 14.85 2.37
N ILE A 628 17.85 14.15 1.76
CA ILE A 628 18.10 12.91 1.05
C ILE A 628 18.36 13.20 -0.43
N LEU A 629 19.54 12.83 -0.91
CA LEU A 629 19.99 13.09 -2.28
C LEU A 629 20.12 11.80 -3.11
N SER A 630 19.89 11.91 -4.41
CA SER A 630 20.26 10.85 -5.36
C SER A 630 21.72 10.96 -5.81
N GLU A 631 22.28 9.86 -6.34
CA GLU A 631 23.59 9.90 -7.00
C GLU A 631 23.60 10.84 -8.22
N GLN A 632 22.45 11.04 -8.88
CA GLN A 632 22.33 12.00 -9.98
C GLN A 632 22.51 13.44 -9.50
N GLN A 633 21.97 13.79 -8.32
CA GLN A 633 22.19 15.12 -7.73
C GLN A 633 23.66 15.34 -7.34
N LEU A 634 24.38 14.28 -6.94
CA LEU A 634 25.82 14.36 -6.72
C LEU A 634 26.57 14.62 -8.02
N ALA A 635 26.27 13.88 -9.09
CA ALA A 635 26.86 14.07 -10.42
C ALA A 635 26.59 15.48 -11.00
N GLU A 636 25.48 16.12 -10.62
CA GLU A 636 25.17 17.52 -10.94
C GLU A 636 25.93 18.55 -10.08
N GLY A 637 26.76 18.12 -9.14
CA GLY A 637 27.54 18.99 -8.25
C GLY A 637 26.70 19.69 -7.18
N LYS A 638 25.53 19.13 -6.79
CA LYS A 638 24.60 19.73 -5.81
C LYS A 638 25.05 19.58 -4.36
N LEU A 639 26.35 19.76 -4.09
CA LEU A 639 26.95 19.58 -2.76
C LEU A 639 27.29 20.88 -2.04
N GLY A 640 27.35 22.02 -2.75
CA GLY A 640 27.93 23.27 -2.21
C GLY A 640 27.28 23.85 -0.95
N ARG A 641 26.04 23.49 -0.62
CA ARG A 641 25.34 23.90 0.61
C ARG A 641 25.61 23.00 1.81
N TYR A 642 26.13 21.81 1.59
CA TYR A 642 26.30 20.80 2.64
C TYR A 642 27.70 20.90 3.22
N LYS A 643 27.80 20.67 4.53
CA LYS A 643 29.05 20.54 5.28
C LYS A 643 29.51 19.08 5.35
N ALA A 644 28.55 18.16 5.41
CA ALA A 644 28.81 16.72 5.45
C ALA A 644 27.90 15.96 4.48
N VAL A 645 28.43 14.90 3.86
CA VAL A 645 27.67 13.94 3.05
C VAL A 645 27.91 12.52 3.57
N TYR A 646 26.82 11.78 3.76
CA TYR A 646 26.82 10.37 4.16
C TYR A 646 26.46 9.53 2.93
N ILE A 647 27.36 8.64 2.53
CA ILE A 647 27.14 7.75 1.38
C ILE A 647 27.29 6.30 1.86
N PRO A 648 26.18 5.61 2.17
CA PRO A 648 26.23 4.20 2.55
C PRO A 648 26.51 3.29 1.33
N GLY A 649 27.28 2.24 1.53
CA GLY A 649 27.43 1.14 0.59
C GLY A 649 28.64 1.22 -0.35
N PRO A 650 29.00 0.07 -0.94
CA PRO A 650 30.27 -0.08 -1.66
C PRO A 650 30.36 0.61 -3.01
N HIS A 651 29.23 0.91 -3.68
CA HIS A 651 29.22 1.43 -5.04
C HIS A 651 28.76 2.88 -5.12
N LEU A 652 29.47 3.67 -5.92
CA LEU A 652 29.08 5.02 -6.34
C LEU A 652 29.45 5.23 -7.81
N ARG A 653 28.58 5.88 -8.59
CA ARG A 653 28.89 6.20 -10.00
C ARG A 653 30.16 7.04 -10.15
N ARG A 654 30.94 6.79 -11.21
CA ARG A 654 32.19 7.53 -11.52
C ARG A 654 32.01 9.04 -11.63
N ASP A 655 30.92 9.51 -12.22
CA ASP A 655 30.64 10.94 -12.38
C ASP A 655 30.28 11.61 -11.04
N ALA A 656 29.44 10.97 -10.23
CA ALA A 656 29.16 11.38 -8.86
C ALA A 656 30.42 11.35 -7.98
N ALA A 657 31.23 10.30 -8.11
CA ALA A 657 32.50 10.13 -7.39
C ALA A 657 33.47 11.30 -7.66
N ALA A 658 33.59 11.72 -8.92
CA ALA A 658 34.42 12.86 -9.28
C ALA A 658 33.95 14.16 -8.59
N GLN A 659 32.64 14.44 -8.58
CA GLN A 659 32.09 15.62 -7.91
C GLN A 659 32.28 15.59 -6.40
N VAL A 660 32.03 14.44 -5.76
CA VAL A 660 32.23 14.26 -4.32
C VAL A 660 33.70 14.44 -3.95
N LYS A 661 34.63 13.87 -4.74
CA LYS A 661 36.08 14.01 -4.52
C LYS A 661 36.53 15.47 -4.53
N GLU A 662 36.11 16.23 -5.53
CA GLU A 662 36.45 17.65 -5.62
C GLU A 662 35.82 18.46 -4.47
N TRP A 663 34.58 18.14 -4.09
CA TRP A 663 33.93 18.78 -2.94
C TRP A 663 34.63 18.49 -1.61
N VAL A 664 35.10 17.25 -1.38
CA VAL A 664 35.90 16.92 -0.18
C VAL A 664 37.23 17.67 -0.19
N ARG A 665 37.92 17.74 -1.33
CA ARG A 665 39.16 18.53 -1.48
C ARG A 665 38.95 20.01 -1.19
N ALA A 666 37.75 20.53 -1.47
CA ALA A 666 37.35 21.89 -1.15
C ALA A 666 36.94 22.10 0.32
N GLY A 667 37.05 21.08 1.18
CA GLY A 667 36.77 21.16 2.62
C GLY A 667 35.47 20.48 3.08
N GLY A 668 34.77 19.78 2.18
CA GLY A 668 33.61 18.97 2.54
C GLY A 668 33.96 17.73 3.38
N SER A 669 33.05 17.34 4.29
CA SER A 669 33.22 16.12 5.11
C SER A 669 32.48 14.92 4.52
N LEU A 670 33.17 13.81 4.32
CA LEU A 670 32.57 12.58 3.78
C LEU A 670 32.51 11.49 4.85
N TRP A 671 31.34 10.87 5.00
CA TRP A 671 31.16 9.64 5.75
C TRP A 671 30.74 8.51 4.82
N THR A 672 31.28 7.31 5.05
CA THR A 672 30.88 6.07 4.39
C THR A 672 31.00 4.90 5.37
N ASP A 673 30.33 3.78 5.08
CA ASP A 673 30.40 2.55 5.89
C ASP A 673 31.47 1.55 5.40
N ALA A 674 31.45 0.34 5.97
CA ALA A 674 32.41 -0.70 5.65
C ALA A 674 32.36 -1.09 4.15
N LEU A 675 33.53 -1.24 3.53
CA LEU A 675 33.73 -1.31 2.07
C LEU A 675 33.13 -0.15 1.27
N GLY A 676 32.64 0.91 1.93
CA GLY A 676 31.90 1.95 1.27
C GLY A 676 32.73 2.75 0.27
N LEU A 677 32.15 3.06 -0.89
CA LEU A 677 32.83 3.70 -2.04
C LEU A 677 34.02 2.94 -2.63
N SER A 678 34.15 1.64 -2.35
CA SER A 678 35.25 0.80 -2.88
C SER A 678 35.05 0.38 -4.34
N ARG A 679 33.86 0.56 -4.93
CA ARG A 679 33.53 0.14 -6.29
C ARG A 679 32.76 1.19 -7.08
N ASP A 680 32.85 1.11 -8.40
CA ASP A 680 32.09 1.95 -9.33
C ASP A 680 30.83 1.26 -9.86
N GLU A 681 30.05 1.93 -10.70
CA GLU A 681 28.82 1.37 -11.28
C GLU A 681 29.07 0.17 -12.22
N ALA A 682 30.29 -0.02 -12.73
CA ALA A 682 30.72 -1.20 -13.48
C ALA A 682 31.20 -2.34 -12.56
N ASN A 683 30.96 -2.23 -11.25
CA ASN A 683 31.43 -3.17 -10.24
C ASN A 683 32.97 -3.32 -10.25
N GLN A 684 33.72 -2.33 -10.70
CA GLN A 684 35.18 -2.33 -10.69
C GLN A 684 35.70 -1.64 -9.43
N PRO A 685 36.91 -1.97 -8.93
CA PRO A 685 37.53 -1.23 -7.84
C PRO A 685 37.60 0.28 -8.14
N ALA A 686 37.09 1.11 -7.24
CA ALA A 686 37.10 2.56 -7.36
C ALA A 686 38.31 3.13 -6.60
N THR A 687 39.42 3.35 -7.31
CA THR A 687 40.64 3.94 -6.72
C THR A 687 40.46 5.42 -6.35
N ALA A 688 39.47 6.10 -6.94
CA ALA A 688 39.24 7.53 -6.74
C ALA A 688 39.11 7.94 -5.27
N PHE A 689 38.54 7.06 -4.43
CA PHE A 689 38.32 7.29 -3.00
C PHE A 689 39.34 6.64 -2.07
N ALA A 690 40.19 5.72 -2.55
CA ALA A 690 41.28 5.18 -1.73
C ALA A 690 42.19 6.32 -1.23
N ASP A 691 42.55 7.23 -2.14
CA ASP A 691 43.32 8.45 -1.82
C ASP A 691 42.58 9.41 -0.89
N VAL A 692 41.26 9.57 -1.09
CA VAL A 692 40.44 10.53 -0.32
C VAL A 692 40.23 10.05 1.11
N LEU A 693 40.06 8.73 1.29
CA LEU A 693 39.86 8.10 2.59
C LEU A 693 41.19 7.82 3.31
N GLY A 694 42.33 7.85 2.59
CA GLY A 694 43.63 7.46 3.13
C GLY A 694 43.65 6.00 3.56
N LEU A 695 43.13 5.11 2.71
CA LEU A 695 43.02 3.68 2.98
C LEU A 695 43.68 2.86 1.86
N GLY A 696 44.47 1.86 2.28
CA GLY A 696 45.04 0.83 1.42
C GLY A 696 44.04 -0.29 1.05
N GLU A 697 44.51 -1.54 1.03
CA GLU A 697 43.65 -2.68 0.72
C GLU A 697 42.55 -2.87 1.79
N ARG A 698 41.32 -3.07 1.33
CA ARG A 698 40.10 -3.11 2.14
C ARG A 698 39.48 -4.49 2.07
N LYS A 699 39.26 -5.12 3.23
CA LYS A 699 38.66 -6.46 3.32
C LYS A 699 37.65 -6.53 4.46
N LEU A 700 36.43 -6.93 4.13
CA LEU A 700 35.40 -7.18 5.13
C LEU A 700 35.55 -8.60 5.71
N GLU A 701 35.70 -8.67 7.03
CA GLU A 701 35.61 -9.90 7.81
C GLU A 701 34.18 -10.02 8.36
N THR A 702 33.49 -11.13 8.11
CA THR A 702 32.12 -11.37 8.62
C THR A 702 32.04 -12.67 9.39
N TRP A 703 31.34 -12.66 10.53
CA TRP A 703 31.17 -13.81 11.44
C TRP A 703 29.72 -14.09 11.82
N GLY A 704 28.80 -13.27 11.31
CA GLY A 704 27.37 -13.44 11.47
C GLY A 704 26.63 -12.79 10.30
N THR A 705 25.31 -12.84 10.35
CA THR A 705 24.46 -12.10 9.42
C THR A 705 23.30 -11.48 10.19
N VAL A 706 22.81 -10.36 9.70
CA VAL A 706 21.50 -9.86 10.07
C VAL A 706 20.51 -10.36 9.03
N GLU A 707 19.32 -10.78 9.48
CA GLU A 707 18.23 -11.01 8.54
C GLU A 707 18.02 -9.74 7.71
N PRO A 708 18.11 -9.81 6.37
CA PRO A 708 17.80 -8.67 5.52
C PRO A 708 16.41 -8.16 5.87
N TYR A 709 16.22 -6.85 5.89
CA TYR A 709 14.98 -6.25 6.35
C TYR A 709 13.80 -6.53 5.41
N ARG A 710 13.20 -7.70 5.62
CA ARG A 710 11.85 -8.12 5.22
C ARG A 710 10.92 -8.12 6.43
N ALA A 711 11.35 -7.47 7.52
CA ALA A 711 10.90 -7.77 8.86
C ALA A 711 9.50 -7.16 9.11
N THR A 712 8.51 -8.05 9.20
CA THR A 712 7.18 -7.75 9.74
C THR A 712 7.22 -7.48 11.24
N ASP A 713 8.28 -7.91 11.91
CA ASP A 713 8.56 -7.84 13.34
C ASP A 713 10.04 -7.50 13.60
N PHE A 714 10.36 -6.77 14.68
CA PHE A 714 11.76 -6.60 15.10
C PHE A 714 12.28 -7.88 15.75
N LYS A 715 13.27 -8.51 15.13
CA LYS A 715 13.98 -9.67 15.68
C LYS A 715 15.32 -9.24 16.28
N PRO A 716 15.74 -9.88 17.40
CA PRO A 716 17.11 -9.75 17.88
C PRO A 716 18.12 -10.15 16.80
N LEU A 717 19.35 -9.67 16.95
CA LEU A 717 20.49 -10.17 16.20
C LEU A 717 20.57 -11.70 16.30
N ALA A 718 20.82 -12.40 15.19
CA ALA A 718 21.10 -13.84 15.22
C ALA A 718 22.37 -14.12 16.03
N GLU A 719 22.55 -15.37 16.50
CA GLU A 719 23.77 -15.77 17.22
C GLU A 719 25.02 -15.44 16.40
N THR A 720 25.94 -14.71 17.02
CA THR A 720 27.17 -14.23 16.40
C THR A 720 28.35 -15.11 16.80
N ASN A 721 29.13 -15.62 15.83
CA ASN A 721 30.37 -16.36 16.10
C ASN A 721 31.58 -15.42 16.12
N SER A 722 31.43 -14.24 16.70
CA SER A 722 32.46 -13.21 16.70
C SER A 722 33.72 -13.69 17.43
N PRO A 723 34.93 -13.60 16.83
CA PRO A 723 36.18 -14.03 17.46
C PRO A 723 36.49 -13.28 18.75
N ALA A 724 37.25 -13.91 19.65
CA ALA A 724 37.78 -13.23 20.83
C ALA A 724 38.65 -12.02 20.40
N GLY A 725 38.31 -10.82 20.90
CA GLY A 725 38.98 -9.58 20.53
C GLY A 725 38.42 -8.88 19.29
N ALA A 726 37.35 -9.39 18.67
CA ALA A 726 36.59 -8.65 17.67
C ALA A 726 35.86 -7.48 18.35
N ALA A 727 36.51 -6.32 18.33
CA ALA A 727 36.01 -5.10 18.92
C ALA A 727 36.38 -3.88 18.07
N LEU A 728 35.62 -2.81 18.27
CA LEU A 728 35.84 -1.49 17.71
C LEU A 728 36.26 -0.56 18.84
N THR A 729 37.26 0.29 18.61
CA THR A 729 37.64 1.33 19.58
C THR A 729 37.17 2.67 19.07
N TRP A 730 36.44 3.41 19.90
CA TRP A 730 36.02 4.78 19.62
C TRP A 730 36.14 5.60 20.91
N GLU A 731 36.90 6.70 20.87
CA GLU A 731 37.07 7.64 21.99
C GLU A 731 37.53 6.98 23.28
N GLY A 732 38.42 5.97 23.16
CA GLY A 732 38.94 5.21 24.31
C GLY A 732 37.98 4.16 24.87
N ALA A 733 36.76 4.06 24.34
CA ALA A 733 35.83 2.97 24.64
C ALA A 733 35.99 1.82 23.64
N THR A 734 35.83 0.59 24.12
CA THR A 734 35.90 -0.63 23.31
C THR A 734 34.52 -1.27 23.23
N PHE A 735 34.02 -1.46 22.01
CA PHE A 735 32.71 -2.02 21.71
C PHE A 735 32.87 -3.38 21.05
N PRO A 736 32.21 -4.45 21.54
CA PRO A 736 32.27 -5.74 20.88
C PRO A 736 31.65 -5.67 19.48
N ALA A 737 32.34 -6.22 18.48
CA ALA A 737 31.79 -6.37 17.14
C ALA A 737 30.97 -7.68 17.08
N GLY A 738 29.76 -7.62 16.53
CA GLY A 738 28.88 -8.80 16.43
C GLY A 738 28.90 -9.50 15.08
N ILE A 739 28.81 -8.75 13.98
CA ILE A 739 28.49 -9.32 12.64
C ILE A 739 29.71 -9.36 11.73
N GLY A 740 30.56 -8.36 11.81
CA GLY A 740 31.75 -8.23 10.99
C GLY A 740 32.53 -6.98 11.34
N ARG A 741 33.72 -6.87 10.78
CA ARG A 741 34.53 -5.65 10.81
C ARG A 741 35.28 -5.50 9.50
N GLU A 742 35.66 -4.28 9.20
CA GLU A 742 36.66 -3.99 8.19
C GLU A 742 37.90 -3.41 8.90
N PRO A 743 39.02 -4.14 8.92
CA PRO A 743 40.28 -3.56 9.37
C PRO A 743 40.70 -2.44 8.41
N LEU A 744 40.94 -1.25 8.95
CA LEU A 744 41.41 -0.10 8.18
C LEU A 744 42.94 -0.11 8.17
N THR A 745 43.53 -0.19 6.97
CA THR A 745 44.98 -0.08 6.77
C THR A 745 45.24 1.31 6.17
N PRO A 746 45.89 2.24 6.90
CA PRO A 746 46.23 3.56 6.39
C PRO A 746 47.14 3.55 5.16
#